data_AF-A0A2J7ZQ68-F1
#
_entry.id   AF-A0A2J7ZQ68-F1
#
_cell.length_a   1.000
_cell.length_b   1.000
_cell.length_c   1.000
_cell.angle_alpha   90.00
_cell.angle_beta   90.00
_cell.angle_gamma   90.00
#
_symmetry.space_group_name_H-M   'P 1'
#
loop_
_entity.id
_entity.type
_entity.pdbx_description
1 polymer ?
#
loop_
_entity_poly.entity_id
_entity_poly.type
_entity_poly.pdbx_seq_one_letter_code
_entity_poly.pdbx_strand_id
1 'polypeptide(L)'
;MPTWPFGRLDDIYTFWMNHGPDPEYGGFYGTLDRRGQAVEPTDKSLVQQSRHLWFLSTYFGRFPERRTQRLLEVIKSTRAFLLDHMRDPADGRFYHMAARDGSHGVQHGFDKSLYSNSFAIYGLATHGRILGDAESVAAALRAFKSWDDLAHDAENGGYLETESRPILDQVGAPKTLNTHLHVVEALAPLFQATGDALVQRRLAEVVEAVALKMVGNDDYLTGDYQANYTRFIKQPSDNSSGYDSPVVYGHGIEVLWLVNEALTEAVTVSAASAALIRSRLVAMAERVIREGFDPVNGMLADSGYPGQGPLQSRNAEWWAQAEAVLGLVRLAQYTGNATYLSYVSSALTYIDRYFRDKEYGEWYWSVYRENGTVVDSFSSDGRTYEGTTKGNSWKASYHSGRMVLNLQAWDKEYGEWYWSVYRENGTVVDSFSSDGRTYEGTTKGNSWKASYHSGRMVLNLQISSIAHKARISPHAVHAMVPPKRSLPPPLVLAGCLLLLLAVGQLRPAPGGAAAEGSEGWPAAFSRLLSQADQLLPDMLDDIYTFWMNHGPDPEYGGFYAMLDRRGQAVGPTDKSLVQQSRHLWFLSTYYGRFPERRTQRLLDVIKSTRAFLLDHMRDPADGRFFHMAARNGSHGVQHGFEKNMYSNLFAIFGLATHGRILGDAESVAAALRAFKSWDDLAHDAENGGYLETDSRCDRVPQVCTASRSAVRVPNWQPPTLCMFHATRPILDSSWVVRDEVAAPKTLNIHLHVVEALTALFQATGDALVQRRLAAIVEVVALKMVGDDYYITEHYHANYTRFVEQPSDNSTNKNSSSQLPIILYGPPVVYGHDIEVLWLVTEALAAVTLRLPANASSGAMAQPAAATADATTGGGPAAVWAGPAAVWATVSPASAVLIRSRLVAMAERVIREGFDPTNGMLAGSGYPGQGPSLSRNAEWWAQAEAVLGLVRLAQYTGNATYLSYVSSALTYIDRYFRDKEYGEWFWSVHRENGTVVDTFFSDGKVYEGTTKGSPWKASYHSGRMVLTLQAWLA
;
A
#
# COMPACT_ATOMS: atom_id res chain seq x y z
N MET A 1 -18.90 -7.84 -7.14
CA MET A 1 -18.14 -8.13 -8.37
C MET A 1 -18.97 -7.79 -9.60
N PRO A 2 -18.39 -7.56 -10.81
CA PRO A 2 -19.16 -7.51 -12.04
C PRO A 2 -19.96 -8.82 -12.23
N THR A 3 -21.09 -8.76 -12.93
CA THR A 3 -22.02 -9.89 -13.25
C THR A 3 -21.40 -11.01 -14.12
N TRP A 4 -20.08 -11.05 -14.24
CA TRP A 4 -19.28 -11.87 -15.14
C TRP A 4 -19.30 -13.39 -14.86
N PRO A 5 -19.30 -13.92 -13.61
CA PRO A 5 -19.06 -15.35 -13.37
C PRO A 5 -20.22 -16.28 -13.74
N PHE A 6 -21.47 -15.82 -13.55
CA PHE A 6 -22.62 -16.75 -13.48
C PHE A 6 -23.06 -17.36 -14.81
N GLY A 7 -22.88 -16.66 -15.93
CA GLY A 7 -23.17 -17.22 -17.26
C GLY A 7 -22.03 -18.04 -17.87
N ARG A 8 -20.84 -18.07 -17.24
CA ARG A 8 -19.61 -18.62 -17.83
C ARG A 8 -19.24 -20.01 -17.34
N LEU A 9 -19.68 -20.38 -16.13
CA LEU A 9 -19.50 -21.74 -15.63
C LEU A 9 -20.28 -22.74 -16.49
N ASP A 10 -21.45 -22.35 -16.96
CA ASP A 10 -22.31 -23.20 -17.79
C ASP A 10 -21.69 -23.51 -19.15
N ASP A 11 -20.99 -22.55 -19.77
CA ASP A 11 -20.24 -22.77 -21.02
C ASP A 11 -19.16 -23.85 -20.85
N ILE A 12 -18.37 -23.76 -19.77
CA ILE A 12 -17.30 -24.70 -19.43
C ILE A 12 -17.89 -26.08 -19.13
N TYR A 13 -18.84 -26.13 -18.19
CA TYR A 13 -19.48 -27.37 -17.76
C TYR A 13 -20.15 -28.09 -18.93
N THR A 14 -20.92 -27.35 -19.75
CA THR A 14 -21.66 -27.93 -20.88
C THR A 14 -20.73 -28.48 -21.94
N PHE A 15 -19.67 -27.74 -22.32
CA PHE A 15 -18.68 -28.23 -23.28
C PHE A 15 -18.09 -29.57 -22.80
N TRP A 16 -17.55 -29.60 -21.59
CA TRP A 16 -16.89 -30.81 -21.08
C TRP A 16 -17.86 -31.96 -20.85
N MET A 17 -19.08 -31.73 -20.36
CA MET A 17 -20.04 -32.82 -20.15
C MET A 17 -20.57 -33.44 -21.44
N ASN A 18 -20.69 -32.65 -22.51
CA ASN A 18 -21.21 -33.12 -23.79
C ASN A 18 -20.14 -33.79 -24.65
N HIS A 19 -18.90 -33.31 -24.58
CA HIS A 19 -17.82 -33.68 -25.52
C HIS A 19 -16.68 -34.46 -24.88
N GLY A 20 -16.48 -34.33 -23.56
CA GLY A 20 -15.32 -34.88 -22.86
C GLY A 20 -15.40 -36.37 -22.52
N PRO A 21 -16.47 -36.88 -21.87
CA PRO A 21 -16.53 -38.26 -21.42
C PRO A 21 -16.38 -39.26 -22.56
N ASP A 22 -15.53 -40.26 -22.38
CA ASP A 22 -15.39 -41.40 -23.28
C ASP A 22 -16.37 -42.50 -22.85
N PRO A 23 -17.49 -42.71 -23.57
CA PRO A 23 -18.50 -43.69 -23.18
C PRO A 23 -18.06 -45.13 -23.40
N GLU A 24 -17.00 -45.37 -24.19
CA GLU A 24 -16.55 -46.71 -24.56
C GLU A 24 -15.58 -47.28 -23.53
N TYR A 25 -14.55 -46.51 -23.16
CA TYR A 25 -13.48 -46.94 -22.26
C TYR A 25 -13.49 -46.25 -20.89
N GLY A 26 -14.45 -45.36 -20.65
CA GLY A 26 -14.52 -44.57 -19.42
C GLY A 26 -13.47 -43.46 -19.34
N GLY A 27 -13.57 -42.62 -18.31
CA GLY A 27 -12.77 -41.40 -18.25
C GLY A 27 -13.16 -40.36 -19.31
N PHE A 28 -12.22 -39.49 -19.65
CA PHE A 28 -12.34 -38.42 -20.65
C PHE A 28 -11.44 -38.69 -21.85
N TYR A 29 -11.84 -38.25 -23.04
CA TYR A 29 -10.95 -38.25 -24.21
C TYR A 29 -9.68 -37.44 -23.96
N GLY A 30 -8.54 -37.95 -24.45
CA GLY A 30 -7.24 -37.31 -24.31
C GLY A 30 -7.16 -35.95 -24.98
N THR A 31 -7.55 -35.87 -26.24
CA THR A 31 -7.48 -34.64 -27.05
C THR A 31 -8.83 -34.32 -27.66
N LEU A 32 -9.23 -33.04 -27.59
CA LEU A 32 -10.44 -32.51 -28.20
C LEU A 32 -10.12 -31.30 -29.08
N ASP A 33 -10.62 -31.30 -30.31
CA ASP A 33 -10.55 -30.14 -31.19
C ASP A 33 -11.47 -28.98 -30.73
N ARG A 34 -11.51 -27.89 -31.49
CA ARG A 34 -12.35 -26.71 -31.17
C ARG A 34 -13.83 -27.05 -30.99
N ARG A 35 -14.34 -28.03 -31.75
CA ARG A 35 -15.76 -28.43 -31.77
C ARG A 35 -16.09 -29.52 -30.75
N GLY A 36 -15.10 -29.96 -29.96
CA GLY A 36 -15.26 -31.04 -29.01
C GLY A 36 -15.28 -32.42 -29.66
N GLN A 37 -14.66 -32.60 -30.84
CA GLN A 37 -14.44 -33.91 -31.42
C GLN A 37 -13.14 -34.50 -30.89
N ALA A 38 -13.18 -35.79 -30.53
CA ALA A 38 -11.98 -36.53 -30.15
C ALA A 38 -11.06 -36.70 -31.36
N VAL A 39 -9.81 -36.31 -31.20
CA VAL A 39 -8.77 -36.38 -32.24
C VAL A 39 -7.51 -37.02 -31.68
N GLU A 40 -6.58 -37.41 -32.57
CA GLU A 40 -5.28 -37.90 -32.13
C GLU A 40 -4.44 -36.76 -31.54
N PRO A 41 -3.62 -37.03 -30.50
CA PRO A 41 -3.49 -38.32 -29.80
C PRO A 41 -4.67 -38.63 -28.88
N THR A 42 -5.05 -39.91 -28.81
CA THR A 42 -6.17 -40.38 -27.98
C THR A 42 -5.80 -40.82 -26.56
N ASP A 43 -4.51 -40.76 -26.20
CA ASP A 43 -3.96 -41.12 -24.89
C ASP A 43 -4.56 -40.31 -23.74
N LYS A 44 -4.78 -40.94 -22.58
CA LYS A 44 -5.39 -40.32 -21.40
C LYS A 44 -4.31 -40.04 -20.35
N SER A 45 -4.08 -38.77 -20.04
CA SER A 45 -3.09 -38.37 -19.03
C SER A 45 -3.67 -38.33 -17.62
N LEU A 46 -2.85 -38.66 -16.62
CA LEU A 46 -3.24 -38.69 -15.22
C LEU A 46 -3.65 -37.31 -14.73
N VAL A 47 -2.92 -36.28 -15.15
CA VAL A 47 -3.16 -34.88 -14.80
C VAL A 47 -4.53 -34.45 -15.29
N GLN A 48 -4.85 -34.69 -16.55
CA GLN A 48 -6.12 -34.32 -17.15
C GLN A 48 -7.30 -35.07 -16.51
N GLN A 49 -7.21 -36.40 -16.40
CA GLN A 49 -8.29 -37.22 -15.82
C GLN A 49 -8.57 -36.82 -14.36
N SER A 50 -7.53 -36.58 -13.57
CA SER A 50 -7.67 -36.19 -12.16
C SER A 50 -8.27 -34.79 -12.01
N ARG A 51 -7.90 -33.86 -12.89
CA ARG A 51 -8.47 -32.51 -12.97
C ARG A 51 -9.96 -32.51 -13.32
N HIS A 52 -10.39 -33.40 -14.22
CA HIS A 52 -11.82 -33.61 -14.49
C HIS A 52 -12.56 -34.20 -13.29
N LEU A 53 -11.98 -35.21 -12.64
CA LEU A 53 -12.57 -35.80 -11.43
C LEU A 53 -12.75 -34.73 -10.34
N TRP A 54 -11.74 -33.90 -10.11
CA TRP A 54 -11.82 -32.79 -9.15
C TRP A 54 -12.94 -31.81 -9.51
N PHE A 55 -12.97 -31.33 -10.76
CA PHE A 55 -13.92 -30.31 -11.20
C PHE A 55 -15.36 -30.79 -11.08
N LEU A 56 -15.66 -31.99 -11.58
CA LEU A 56 -17.00 -32.53 -11.56
C LEU A 56 -17.46 -32.89 -10.15
N SER A 57 -16.58 -33.43 -9.31
CA SER A 57 -16.89 -33.69 -7.89
C SER A 57 -17.19 -32.39 -7.15
N THR A 58 -16.38 -31.35 -7.38
CA THR A 58 -16.58 -30.03 -6.79
C THR A 58 -17.88 -29.39 -7.26
N TYR A 59 -18.18 -29.45 -8.57
CA TYR A 59 -19.44 -28.98 -9.14
C TYR A 59 -20.64 -29.72 -8.51
N PHE A 60 -20.57 -31.05 -8.43
CA PHE A 60 -21.62 -31.88 -7.81
C PHE A 60 -21.84 -31.52 -6.33
N GLY A 61 -20.75 -31.26 -5.59
CA GLY A 61 -20.81 -30.83 -4.20
C GLY A 61 -21.45 -29.45 -4.02
N ARG A 62 -21.05 -28.48 -4.85
CA ARG A 62 -21.45 -27.06 -4.73
C ARG A 62 -22.85 -26.76 -5.24
N PHE A 63 -23.39 -27.52 -6.20
CA PHE A 63 -24.71 -27.28 -6.79
C PHE A 63 -25.66 -28.47 -6.63
N PRO A 64 -26.22 -28.72 -5.42
CA PRO A 64 -27.18 -29.78 -5.18
C PRO A 64 -28.39 -29.76 -6.13
N GLU A 65 -28.85 -28.57 -6.51
CA GLU A 65 -29.98 -28.34 -7.40
C GLU A 65 -29.68 -28.65 -8.87
N ARG A 66 -28.41 -28.75 -9.25
CA ARG A 66 -27.97 -29.06 -10.62
C ARG A 66 -27.47 -30.51 -10.77
N ARG A 67 -27.60 -31.31 -9.72
CA ARG A 67 -27.20 -32.72 -9.76
C ARG A 67 -28.05 -33.49 -10.75
N THR A 68 -27.39 -34.22 -11.64
CA THR A 68 -28.05 -35.15 -12.56
C THR A 68 -27.45 -36.54 -12.42
N GLN A 69 -28.23 -37.55 -12.77
CA GLN A 69 -27.76 -38.93 -12.82
C GLN A 69 -26.57 -39.08 -13.77
N ARG A 70 -26.62 -38.40 -14.93
CA ARG A 70 -25.53 -38.36 -15.91
C ARG A 70 -24.23 -37.80 -15.31
N LEU A 71 -24.29 -36.70 -14.55
CA LEU A 71 -23.11 -36.15 -13.88
C LEU A 71 -22.47 -37.16 -12.92
N LEU A 72 -23.28 -37.84 -12.11
CA LEU A 72 -22.79 -38.85 -11.18
C LEU A 72 -22.16 -40.06 -11.90
N GLU A 73 -22.75 -40.50 -13.01
CA GLU A 73 -22.20 -41.58 -13.83
C GLU A 73 -20.84 -41.22 -14.44
N VAL A 74 -20.69 -39.98 -14.94
CA VAL A 74 -19.41 -39.50 -15.47
C VAL A 74 -18.37 -39.45 -14.36
N ILE A 75 -18.70 -38.90 -13.18
CA ILE A 75 -17.78 -38.88 -12.02
C ILE A 75 -17.31 -40.29 -11.66
N LYS A 76 -18.24 -41.25 -11.57
CA LYS A 76 -17.93 -42.66 -11.28
C LYS A 76 -17.05 -43.28 -12.35
N SER A 77 -17.33 -43.02 -13.63
CA SER A 77 -16.54 -43.51 -14.76
C SER A 77 -15.11 -42.96 -14.74
N THR A 78 -14.93 -41.66 -14.50
CA THR A 78 -13.59 -41.05 -14.39
C THR A 78 -12.81 -41.60 -13.20
N ARG A 79 -13.46 -41.76 -12.05
CA ARG A 79 -12.86 -42.37 -10.85
C ARG A 79 -12.48 -43.83 -11.09
N ALA A 80 -13.33 -44.63 -11.74
CA ALA A 80 -13.02 -46.01 -12.10
C ALA A 80 -11.81 -46.07 -13.03
N PHE A 81 -11.75 -45.22 -14.08
CA PHE A 81 -10.62 -45.19 -15.00
C PHE A 81 -9.29 -44.92 -14.28
N LEU A 82 -9.25 -43.97 -13.35
CA LEU A 82 -8.07 -43.68 -12.54
C LEU A 82 -7.63 -44.89 -11.70
N LEU A 83 -8.57 -45.59 -11.04
CA LEU A 83 -8.24 -46.66 -10.08
C LEU A 83 -7.99 -48.03 -10.73
N ASP A 84 -8.63 -48.29 -11.87
CA ASP A 84 -8.60 -49.59 -12.54
C ASP A 84 -7.52 -49.63 -13.63
N HIS A 85 -7.27 -48.50 -14.29
CA HIS A 85 -6.32 -48.42 -15.40
C HIS A 85 -5.07 -47.63 -15.06
N MET A 86 -5.13 -46.54 -14.30
CA MET A 86 -3.94 -45.70 -14.08
C MET A 86 -3.17 -46.04 -12.79
N ARG A 87 -3.81 -46.68 -11.82
CA ARG A 87 -3.17 -47.10 -10.56
C ARG A 87 -2.32 -48.35 -10.78
N ASP A 88 -1.05 -48.29 -10.39
CA ASP A 88 -0.22 -49.49 -10.28
C ASP A 88 -0.54 -50.22 -8.96
N PRO A 89 -1.02 -51.47 -9.00
CA PRO A 89 -1.31 -52.24 -7.80
C PRO A 89 -0.05 -52.62 -6.99
N ALA A 90 1.15 -52.56 -7.57
CA ALA A 90 2.40 -52.98 -6.91
C ALA A 90 2.82 -52.01 -5.79
N ASP A 91 2.64 -50.71 -6.01
CA ASP A 91 3.02 -49.67 -5.05
C ASP A 91 1.89 -48.67 -4.74
N GLY A 92 0.75 -48.77 -5.42
CA GLY A 92 -0.41 -47.91 -5.22
C GLY A 92 -0.26 -46.51 -5.80
N ARG A 93 0.86 -46.19 -6.46
CA ARG A 93 1.07 -44.95 -7.23
C ARG A 93 0.39 -45.07 -8.61
N PHE A 94 0.40 -43.99 -9.37
CA PHE A 94 -0.29 -43.90 -10.65
C PHE A 94 0.68 -43.65 -11.80
N TYR A 95 0.45 -44.32 -12.92
CA TYR A 95 1.12 -44.06 -14.20
C TYR A 95 0.65 -42.73 -14.77
N HIS A 96 1.59 -41.97 -15.34
CA HIS A 96 1.31 -40.65 -15.92
C HIS A 96 0.37 -40.71 -17.13
N MET A 97 0.44 -41.76 -17.93
CA MET A 97 -0.31 -41.90 -19.18
C MET A 97 -0.87 -43.31 -19.32
N ALA A 98 -2.03 -43.43 -19.95
CA ALA A 98 -2.57 -44.70 -20.43
C ALA A 98 -3.06 -44.53 -21.87
N ALA A 99 -3.08 -45.62 -22.64
CA ALA A 99 -3.80 -45.63 -23.92
C ALA A 99 -5.29 -45.37 -23.69
N ARG A 100 -6.04 -45.03 -24.76
CA ARG A 100 -7.48 -44.75 -24.66
C ARG A 100 -8.26 -45.89 -23.97
N ASP A 101 -7.88 -47.14 -24.24
CA ASP A 101 -8.48 -48.36 -23.69
C ASP A 101 -7.99 -48.73 -22.27
N GLY A 102 -7.10 -47.92 -21.70
CA GLY A 102 -6.52 -48.14 -20.38
C GLY A 102 -5.30 -49.06 -20.37
N SER A 103 -4.81 -49.52 -21.52
CA SER A 103 -3.58 -50.32 -21.60
C SER A 103 -2.31 -49.48 -21.47
N HIS A 104 -1.22 -50.13 -21.01
CA HIS A 104 0.10 -49.53 -20.85
C HIS A 104 1.07 -50.13 -21.85
N GLY A 105 1.76 -49.28 -22.61
CA GLY A 105 2.72 -49.67 -23.65
C GLY A 105 4.01 -48.88 -23.52
N VAL A 106 5.05 -49.29 -24.26
CA VAL A 106 6.39 -48.65 -24.23
C VAL A 106 6.33 -47.14 -24.54
N GLN A 107 5.35 -46.70 -25.34
CA GLN A 107 5.13 -45.29 -25.70
C GLN A 107 4.45 -44.45 -24.60
N HIS A 108 3.74 -45.08 -23.66
CA HIS A 108 3.03 -44.40 -22.57
C HIS A 108 3.88 -44.30 -21.30
N GLY A 109 5.01 -45.02 -21.26
CA GLY A 109 5.96 -45.01 -20.15
C GLY A 109 5.41 -45.62 -18.86
N PHE A 110 6.29 -46.11 -18.00
CA PHE A 110 5.93 -46.49 -16.62
C PHE A 110 6.20 -45.33 -15.64
N ASP A 111 6.16 -44.09 -16.14
CA ASP A 111 6.48 -42.89 -15.37
C ASP A 111 5.41 -42.67 -14.29
N LYS A 112 5.87 -42.52 -13.05
CA LYS A 112 5.03 -42.22 -11.89
C LYS A 112 5.54 -40.96 -11.17
N SER A 113 5.82 -39.93 -11.96
CA SER A 113 6.27 -38.62 -11.46
C SER A 113 5.45 -38.13 -10.27
N LEU A 114 6.13 -37.49 -9.32
CA LEU A 114 5.52 -36.85 -8.16
C LEU A 114 4.48 -35.82 -8.58
N TYR A 115 4.83 -35.01 -9.58
CA TYR A 115 3.92 -34.03 -10.16
C TYR A 115 2.56 -34.62 -10.53
N SER A 116 2.55 -35.69 -11.33
CA SER A 116 1.30 -36.27 -11.85
C SER A 116 0.52 -37.00 -10.75
N ASN A 117 1.23 -37.67 -9.85
CA ASN A 117 0.63 -38.32 -8.68
C ASN A 117 -0.02 -37.32 -7.71
N SER A 118 0.53 -36.10 -7.60
CA SER A 118 -0.09 -35.02 -6.83
C SER A 118 -1.52 -34.76 -7.31
N PHE A 119 -1.75 -34.71 -8.63
CA PHE A 119 -3.10 -34.53 -9.18
C PHE A 119 -4.02 -35.71 -8.90
N ALA A 120 -3.52 -36.95 -8.97
CA ALA A 120 -4.31 -38.13 -8.63
C ALA A 120 -4.78 -38.08 -7.17
N ILE A 121 -3.86 -37.78 -6.24
CA ILE A 121 -4.16 -37.59 -4.82
C ILE A 121 -5.19 -36.47 -4.65
N TYR A 122 -4.98 -35.33 -5.29
CA TYR A 122 -5.86 -34.17 -5.22
C TYR A 122 -7.29 -34.47 -5.68
N GLY A 123 -7.45 -35.08 -6.86
CA GLY A 123 -8.74 -35.44 -7.43
C GLY A 123 -9.47 -36.50 -6.61
N LEU A 124 -8.77 -37.57 -6.19
CA LEU A 124 -9.35 -38.66 -5.40
C LEU A 124 -9.71 -38.24 -3.97
N ALA A 125 -8.86 -37.45 -3.30
CA ALA A 125 -9.14 -36.93 -1.97
C ALA A 125 -10.38 -36.00 -1.99
N THR A 126 -10.46 -35.12 -2.99
CA THR A 126 -11.62 -34.22 -3.16
C THR A 126 -12.90 -35.00 -3.48
N HIS A 127 -12.84 -35.94 -4.43
CA HIS A 127 -13.95 -36.83 -4.75
C HIS A 127 -14.44 -37.59 -3.52
N GLY A 128 -13.52 -38.25 -2.81
CA GLY A 128 -13.82 -39.04 -1.62
C GLY A 128 -14.45 -38.22 -0.50
N ARG A 129 -13.95 -37.00 -0.26
CA ARG A 129 -14.50 -36.09 0.75
C ARG A 129 -15.91 -35.61 0.40
N ILE A 130 -16.20 -35.30 -0.87
CA ILE A 130 -17.49 -34.75 -1.29
C ILE A 130 -18.56 -35.84 -1.45
N LEU A 131 -18.21 -36.98 -2.05
CA LEU A 131 -19.15 -38.06 -2.35
C LEU A 131 -19.16 -39.18 -1.30
N GLY A 132 -18.26 -39.15 -0.31
CA GLY A 132 -18.14 -40.18 0.72
C GLY A 132 -17.51 -41.48 0.22
N ASP A 133 -16.69 -41.44 -0.84
CA ASP A 133 -16.06 -42.62 -1.41
C ASP A 133 -14.77 -43.00 -0.67
N ALA A 134 -14.89 -43.96 0.26
CA ALA A 134 -13.78 -44.39 1.12
C ALA A 134 -12.61 -45.00 0.35
N GLU A 135 -12.85 -45.69 -0.77
CA GLU A 135 -11.78 -46.27 -1.57
C GLU A 135 -10.95 -45.18 -2.28
N SER A 136 -11.56 -44.10 -2.79
CA SER A 136 -10.81 -42.97 -3.34
C SER A 136 -9.89 -42.34 -2.29
N VAL A 137 -10.40 -42.09 -1.07
CA VAL A 137 -9.58 -41.56 0.03
C VAL A 137 -8.44 -42.53 0.37
N ALA A 138 -8.73 -43.83 0.45
CA ALA A 138 -7.73 -44.84 0.75
C ALA A 138 -6.67 -44.98 -0.36
N ALA A 139 -7.06 -44.85 -1.63
CA ALA A 139 -6.14 -44.86 -2.77
C ALA A 139 -5.23 -43.63 -2.77
N ALA A 140 -5.80 -42.44 -2.53
CA ALA A 140 -5.02 -41.20 -2.39
C ALA A 140 -4.02 -41.29 -1.24
N LEU A 141 -4.44 -41.80 -0.07
CA LEU A 141 -3.55 -41.97 1.08
C LEU A 141 -2.46 -43.03 0.84
N ARG A 142 -2.76 -44.10 0.10
CA ARG A 142 -1.75 -45.12 -0.27
C ARG A 142 -0.70 -44.55 -1.21
N ALA A 143 -1.12 -43.83 -2.26
CA ALA A 143 -0.19 -43.14 -3.15
C ALA A 143 0.68 -42.13 -2.38
N PHE A 144 0.07 -41.37 -1.48
CA PHE A 144 0.78 -40.45 -0.59
C PHE A 144 1.75 -41.14 0.39
N LYS A 145 1.50 -42.37 0.83
CA LYS A 145 2.47 -43.06 1.71
C LYS A 145 3.62 -43.61 0.90
N SER A 146 3.32 -44.24 -0.23
CA SER A 146 4.34 -44.80 -1.13
C SER A 146 5.33 -43.74 -1.65
N TRP A 147 4.86 -42.56 -2.07
CA TRP A 147 5.77 -41.52 -2.57
C TRP A 147 6.56 -40.80 -1.44
N ASP A 148 6.10 -40.83 -0.19
CA ASP A 148 6.72 -40.14 0.95
C ASP A 148 7.91 -40.95 1.41
N ASP A 149 7.70 -42.26 1.52
CA ASP A 149 8.76 -43.24 1.78
C ASP A 149 9.87 -43.19 0.70
N LEU A 150 9.50 -42.88 -0.56
CA LEU A 150 10.43 -42.86 -1.69
C LEU A 150 11.20 -41.54 -1.83
N ALA A 151 10.52 -40.41 -1.71
CA ALA A 151 11.01 -39.13 -2.21
C ALA A 151 11.11 -38.03 -1.16
N HIS A 152 10.63 -38.25 0.07
CA HIS A 152 10.75 -37.26 1.13
C HIS A 152 12.23 -36.99 1.46
N ASP A 153 12.60 -35.72 1.45
CA ASP A 153 13.93 -35.27 1.82
C ASP A 153 14.00 -35.05 3.32
N ALA A 154 14.46 -36.06 4.06
CA ALA A 154 14.58 -35.98 5.51
C ALA A 154 15.60 -34.92 5.99
N GLU A 155 16.53 -34.50 5.14
CA GLU A 155 17.59 -33.53 5.49
C GLU A 155 17.10 -32.09 5.30
N ASN A 156 16.55 -31.76 4.13
CA ASN A 156 16.17 -30.39 3.79
C ASN A 156 14.66 -30.13 3.84
N GLY A 157 13.84 -31.19 3.92
CA GLY A 157 12.38 -31.14 3.81
C GLY A 157 11.88 -31.07 2.36
N GLY A 158 10.58 -31.27 2.18
CA GLY A 158 9.93 -31.37 0.87
C GLY A 158 10.30 -32.66 0.15
N TYR A 159 10.21 -32.67 -1.18
CA TYR A 159 10.34 -33.89 -1.99
C TYR A 159 11.45 -33.74 -3.03
N LEU A 160 12.20 -34.81 -3.28
CA LEU A 160 13.20 -34.89 -4.34
C LEU A 160 12.59 -35.48 -5.61
N GLU A 161 12.97 -34.98 -6.78
CA GLU A 161 12.61 -35.56 -8.07
C GLU A 161 13.39 -36.89 -8.30
N THR A 162 12.99 -37.98 -7.62
CA THR A 162 13.77 -39.24 -7.52
C THR A 162 13.45 -40.30 -8.58
N GLU A 163 12.26 -40.28 -9.19
CA GLU A 163 11.81 -41.35 -10.12
C GLU A 163 11.09 -40.86 -11.38
N SER A 164 11.48 -39.72 -11.94
CA SER A 164 10.97 -39.29 -13.24
C SER A 164 11.97 -38.42 -13.97
N ARG A 165 12.11 -38.60 -15.29
CA ARG A 165 12.51 -37.46 -16.13
C ARG A 165 11.45 -36.39 -15.86
N PRO A 166 11.78 -35.17 -15.45
CA PRO A 166 10.74 -34.19 -15.21
C PRO A 166 10.00 -34.00 -16.54
N ILE A 167 8.70 -34.30 -16.54
CA ILE A 167 7.88 -34.41 -17.76
C ILE A 167 7.82 -33.05 -18.48
N LEU A 168 7.96 -31.95 -17.71
CA LEU A 168 7.96 -30.58 -18.20
C LEU A 168 9.34 -29.89 -18.11
N ASP A 169 10.24 -30.33 -17.22
CA ASP A 169 11.53 -29.67 -17.00
C ASP A 169 12.72 -30.55 -17.44
N GLN A 170 13.37 -30.18 -18.54
CA GLN A 170 14.54 -30.88 -19.08
C GLN A 170 15.81 -30.75 -18.20
N VAL A 171 15.70 -30.26 -16.96
CA VAL A 171 16.80 -29.58 -16.26
C VAL A 171 17.46 -30.45 -15.18
N GLY A 172 16.83 -31.56 -14.76
CA GLY A 172 17.43 -32.48 -13.77
C GLY A 172 17.63 -31.86 -12.38
N ALA A 173 16.86 -30.82 -12.05
CA ALA A 173 16.89 -30.17 -10.75
C ALA A 173 16.35 -31.12 -9.65
N PRO A 174 16.99 -31.18 -8.46
CA PRO A 174 16.50 -32.01 -7.37
C PRO A 174 15.11 -31.66 -6.86
N LYS A 175 14.71 -30.38 -6.91
CA LYS A 175 13.39 -29.90 -6.46
C LYS A 175 12.84 -28.88 -7.46
N THR A 176 11.55 -28.96 -7.76
CA THR A 176 10.86 -27.96 -8.61
C THR A 176 9.73 -27.28 -7.83
N LEU A 177 9.51 -26.00 -8.10
CA LEU A 177 8.35 -25.25 -7.61
C LEU A 177 7.05 -25.90 -8.06
N ASN A 178 6.98 -26.30 -9.33
CA ASN A 178 5.77 -26.82 -9.94
C ASN A 178 5.28 -28.09 -9.21
N THR A 179 6.19 -29.03 -8.91
CA THR A 179 5.86 -30.20 -8.08
C THR A 179 5.45 -29.78 -6.67
N HIS A 180 6.23 -28.94 -5.97
CA HIS A 180 5.93 -28.58 -4.58
C HIS A 180 4.62 -27.81 -4.43
N LEU A 181 4.27 -26.95 -5.39
CA LEU A 181 3.00 -26.24 -5.44
C LEU A 181 1.82 -27.22 -5.51
N HIS A 182 1.87 -28.21 -6.40
CA HIS A 182 0.78 -29.17 -6.51
C HIS A 182 0.78 -30.23 -5.40
N VAL A 183 1.91 -30.44 -4.72
CA VAL A 183 1.93 -31.19 -3.45
C VAL A 183 1.12 -30.45 -2.39
N VAL A 184 1.26 -29.12 -2.24
CA VAL A 184 0.41 -28.34 -1.32
C VAL A 184 -1.07 -28.54 -1.68
N GLU A 185 -1.39 -28.43 -2.96
CA GLU A 185 -2.75 -28.61 -3.47
C GLU A 185 -3.31 -30.03 -3.21
N ALA A 186 -2.48 -31.07 -3.30
CA ALA A 186 -2.88 -32.45 -3.06
C ALA A 186 -3.07 -32.78 -1.58
N LEU A 187 -2.16 -32.32 -0.73
CA LEU A 187 -2.14 -32.67 0.69
C LEU A 187 -3.22 -31.95 1.50
N ALA A 188 -3.63 -30.74 1.09
CA ALA A 188 -4.70 -30.01 1.79
C ALA A 188 -6.04 -30.78 1.83
N PRO A 189 -6.66 -31.19 0.70
CA PRO A 189 -7.88 -31.99 0.73
C PRO A 189 -7.66 -33.42 1.22
N LEU A 190 -6.45 -33.99 1.06
CA LEU A 190 -6.15 -35.30 1.64
C LEU A 190 -6.17 -35.25 3.17
N PHE A 191 -5.59 -34.22 3.78
CA PHE A 191 -5.66 -34.00 5.22
C PHE A 191 -7.11 -33.77 5.66
N GLN A 192 -7.87 -32.93 4.96
CA GLN A 192 -9.29 -32.73 5.25
C GLN A 192 -10.11 -34.02 5.18
N ALA A 193 -9.76 -34.94 4.28
CA ALA A 193 -10.46 -36.22 4.13
C ALA A 193 -10.05 -37.29 5.16
N THR A 194 -8.84 -37.21 5.72
CA THR A 194 -8.25 -38.30 6.52
C THR A 194 -7.92 -37.93 7.97
N GLY A 195 -7.61 -36.66 8.24
CA GLY A 195 -6.99 -36.24 9.50
C GLY A 195 -5.63 -36.88 9.78
N ASP A 196 -4.98 -37.50 8.78
CA ASP A 196 -3.75 -38.26 8.98
C ASP A 196 -2.60 -37.34 9.42
N ALA A 197 -1.96 -37.69 10.54
CA ALA A 197 -0.94 -36.87 11.16
C ALA A 197 0.34 -36.73 10.32
N LEU A 198 0.67 -37.71 9.47
CA LEU A 198 1.80 -37.62 8.55
C LEU A 198 1.49 -36.61 7.45
N VAL A 199 0.29 -36.70 6.84
CA VAL A 199 -0.18 -35.74 5.83
C VAL A 199 -0.09 -34.32 6.37
N GLN A 200 -0.54 -34.10 7.62
CA GLN A 200 -0.48 -32.78 8.23
C GLN A 200 0.93 -32.24 8.40
N ARG A 201 1.86 -33.09 8.86
CA ARG A 201 3.26 -32.70 9.02
C ARG A 201 3.89 -32.34 7.68
N ARG A 202 3.65 -33.13 6.64
CA ARG A 202 4.18 -32.89 5.29
C ARG A 202 3.57 -31.67 4.65
N LEU A 203 2.26 -31.46 4.81
CA LEU A 203 1.60 -30.26 4.31
C LEU A 203 2.19 -29.00 4.94
N ALA A 204 2.37 -28.98 6.27
CA ALA A 204 3.03 -27.86 6.95
C ALA A 204 4.46 -27.64 6.47
N GLU A 205 5.23 -28.71 6.32
CA GLU A 205 6.63 -28.67 5.87
C GLU A 205 6.76 -28.12 4.43
N VAL A 206 5.90 -28.55 3.50
CA VAL A 206 5.92 -28.08 2.12
C VAL A 206 5.43 -26.63 2.02
N VAL A 207 4.43 -26.24 2.81
CA VAL A 207 3.97 -24.84 2.90
C VAL A 207 5.09 -23.91 3.37
N GLU A 208 5.81 -24.31 4.42
CA GLU A 208 6.99 -23.56 4.89
C GLU A 208 8.12 -23.57 3.84
N ALA A 209 8.36 -24.69 3.17
CA ALA A 209 9.38 -24.78 2.13
C ALA A 209 9.09 -23.83 0.95
N VAL A 210 7.86 -23.86 0.42
CA VAL A 210 7.46 -22.98 -0.69
C VAL A 210 7.56 -21.51 -0.27
N ALA A 211 6.96 -21.13 0.86
CA ALA A 211 6.87 -19.72 1.24
C ALA A 211 8.14 -19.11 1.84
N LEU A 212 8.96 -19.91 2.53
CA LEU A 212 10.11 -19.41 3.31
C LEU A 212 11.47 -19.83 2.73
N LYS A 213 11.54 -20.92 1.94
CA LYS A 213 12.80 -21.40 1.35
C LYS A 213 12.87 -21.16 -0.16
N MET A 214 11.78 -21.39 -0.91
CA MET A 214 11.76 -21.21 -2.36
C MET A 214 11.60 -19.74 -2.78
N VAL A 215 10.79 -18.96 -2.06
CA VAL A 215 10.73 -17.51 -2.26
C VAL A 215 12.06 -16.90 -1.80
N GLY A 216 12.81 -16.33 -2.75
CA GLY A 216 14.08 -15.69 -2.47
C GLY A 216 13.94 -14.46 -1.58
N ASN A 217 15.04 -14.02 -0.98
CA ASN A 217 15.08 -12.78 -0.18
C ASN A 217 14.89 -11.51 -1.04
N ASP A 218 14.96 -11.66 -2.35
CA ASP A 218 14.66 -10.69 -3.40
C ASP A 218 13.20 -10.78 -3.91
N ASP A 219 12.36 -11.54 -3.19
CA ASP A 219 10.95 -11.82 -3.48
C ASP A 219 10.68 -12.56 -4.80
N TYR A 220 11.72 -13.05 -5.48
CA TYR A 220 11.56 -13.88 -6.69
C TYR A 220 11.31 -15.34 -6.34
N LEU A 221 10.36 -15.93 -7.07
CA LEU A 221 10.04 -17.34 -7.04
C LEU A 221 10.37 -17.96 -8.40
N THR A 222 11.42 -18.80 -8.44
CA THR A 222 11.94 -19.45 -9.65
C THR A 222 11.41 -20.87 -9.78
N GLY A 223 11.57 -21.50 -10.95
CA GLY A 223 11.06 -22.85 -11.20
C GLY A 223 11.84 -23.97 -10.51
N ASP A 224 13.17 -23.87 -10.46
CA ASP A 224 14.05 -25.01 -10.17
C ASP A 224 15.02 -24.73 -9.02
N TYR A 225 15.26 -25.77 -8.20
CA TYR A 225 16.05 -25.69 -6.97
C TYR A 225 16.95 -26.91 -6.76
N GLN A 226 18.08 -26.68 -6.12
CA GLN A 226 18.90 -27.73 -5.52
C GLN A 226 18.18 -28.37 -4.32
N ALA A 227 18.69 -29.51 -3.83
CA ALA A 227 18.10 -30.21 -2.68
C ALA A 227 17.97 -29.32 -1.43
N ASN A 228 18.91 -28.39 -1.23
CA ASN A 228 18.91 -27.44 -0.11
C ASN A 228 18.15 -26.13 -0.40
N TYR A 229 17.31 -26.08 -1.44
CA TYR A 229 16.51 -24.91 -1.85
C TYR A 229 17.31 -23.72 -2.36
N THR A 230 18.62 -23.85 -2.63
CA THR A 230 19.29 -22.81 -3.44
C THR A 230 18.79 -22.88 -4.88
N ARG A 231 18.69 -21.73 -5.55
CA ARG A 231 18.24 -21.66 -6.94
C ARG A 231 19.12 -22.53 -7.81
N PHE A 232 18.48 -23.30 -8.68
CA PHE A 232 19.21 -24.08 -9.67
C PHE A 232 19.68 -23.15 -10.79
N ILE A 233 20.99 -23.11 -11.01
CA ILE A 233 21.61 -22.37 -12.12
C ILE A 233 21.91 -23.38 -13.22
N LYS A 234 21.34 -23.19 -14.40
CA LYS A 234 21.60 -24.07 -15.53
C LYS A 234 23.03 -23.85 -16.03
N GLN A 235 23.85 -24.91 -16.03
CA GLN A 235 25.19 -24.80 -16.59
C GLN A 235 25.11 -24.54 -18.11
N PRO A 236 26.00 -23.70 -18.67
CA PRO A 236 26.12 -23.49 -20.10
C PRO A 236 26.20 -24.79 -20.89
N SER A 237 25.41 -24.92 -21.96
CA SER A 237 25.86 -25.68 -23.13
C SER A 237 26.74 -24.75 -23.97
N ASP A 238 27.96 -25.20 -24.27
CA ASP A 238 29.07 -24.77 -25.16
C ASP A 238 29.17 -23.33 -25.75
N ASN A 239 28.24 -22.39 -25.49
CA ASN A 239 28.23 -21.01 -26.00
C ASN A 239 27.21 -20.06 -25.29
N SER A 240 26.80 -20.31 -24.04
CA SER A 240 25.91 -19.41 -23.28
C SER A 240 26.44 -19.09 -21.88
N SER A 241 26.13 -17.93 -21.32
CA SER A 241 26.36 -17.67 -19.89
C SER A 241 25.31 -18.45 -19.08
N GLY A 242 25.64 -18.94 -17.88
CA GLY A 242 24.65 -19.63 -17.04
C GLY A 242 23.54 -18.67 -16.63
N TYR A 243 22.28 -19.12 -16.71
CA TYR A 243 21.11 -18.33 -16.30
C TYR A 243 20.41 -19.00 -15.10
N ASP A 244 19.85 -18.18 -14.22
CA ASP A 244 18.91 -18.62 -13.19
C ASP A 244 17.72 -19.34 -13.83
N SER A 245 17.10 -20.26 -13.10
CA SER A 245 15.80 -20.81 -13.48
C SER A 245 14.77 -19.68 -13.67
N PRO A 246 13.92 -19.74 -14.72
CA PRO A 246 12.96 -18.68 -15.02
C PRO A 246 11.91 -18.53 -13.90
N VAL A 247 11.40 -17.31 -13.78
CA VAL A 247 10.20 -16.99 -13.01
C VAL A 247 8.99 -17.28 -13.89
N VAL A 248 8.04 -18.05 -13.38
CA VAL A 248 6.74 -18.27 -14.03
C VAL A 248 5.70 -17.46 -13.27
N TYR A 249 5.23 -16.36 -13.84
CA TYR A 249 4.37 -15.41 -13.12
C TYR A 249 3.04 -16.04 -12.70
N GLY A 250 2.50 -16.93 -13.54
CA GLY A 250 1.32 -17.73 -13.21
C GLY A 250 1.49 -18.55 -11.93
N HIS A 251 2.62 -19.25 -11.77
CA HIS A 251 2.91 -19.99 -10.53
C HIS A 251 3.10 -19.06 -9.33
N GLY A 252 3.76 -17.92 -9.53
CA GLY A 252 3.93 -16.94 -8.45
C GLY A 252 2.59 -16.46 -7.88
N ILE A 253 1.67 -16.02 -8.74
CA ILE A 253 0.36 -15.55 -8.28
C ILE A 253 -0.54 -16.71 -7.78
N GLU A 254 -0.34 -17.93 -8.30
CA GLU A 254 -1.03 -19.15 -7.84
C GLU A 254 -0.61 -19.56 -6.43
N VAL A 255 0.70 -19.51 -6.14
CA VAL A 255 1.29 -19.82 -4.83
C VAL A 255 0.67 -18.95 -3.73
N LEU A 256 0.40 -17.67 -3.99
CA LEU A 256 -0.26 -16.78 -3.03
C LEU A 256 -1.57 -17.39 -2.54
N TRP A 257 -2.47 -17.79 -3.45
CA TRP A 257 -3.81 -18.19 -3.05
C TRP A 257 -3.85 -19.66 -2.60
N LEU A 258 -3.09 -20.58 -3.23
CA LEU A 258 -3.05 -22.00 -2.85
C LEU A 258 -2.42 -22.22 -1.46
N VAL A 259 -1.25 -21.65 -1.21
CA VAL A 259 -0.57 -21.80 0.10
C VAL A 259 -1.41 -21.16 1.19
N ASN A 260 -2.08 -20.06 0.87
CA ASN A 260 -2.95 -19.40 1.82
C ASN A 260 -4.23 -20.19 2.14
N GLU A 261 -4.87 -20.83 1.16
CA GLU A 261 -6.00 -21.73 1.41
C GLU A 261 -5.56 -22.91 2.28
N ALA A 262 -4.40 -23.51 1.99
CA ALA A 262 -3.83 -24.55 2.84
C ALA A 262 -3.59 -24.05 4.28
N LEU A 263 -3.03 -22.84 4.45
CA LEU A 263 -2.84 -22.22 5.77
C LEU A 263 -4.13 -21.99 6.55
N THR A 264 -5.22 -21.71 5.84
CA THR A 264 -6.49 -21.35 6.47
C THR A 264 -7.33 -22.58 6.79
N GLU A 265 -7.29 -23.60 5.94
CA GLU A 265 -8.24 -24.71 5.99
C GLU A 265 -7.63 -26.06 6.42
N ALA A 266 -6.31 -26.21 6.40
CA ALA A 266 -5.69 -27.52 6.57
C ALA A 266 -4.45 -27.49 7.48
N VAL A 267 -3.54 -26.54 7.32
CA VAL A 267 -2.25 -26.50 8.03
C VAL A 267 -2.41 -25.98 9.47
N THR A 268 -1.66 -26.57 10.41
CA THR A 268 -1.51 -26.08 11.77
C THR A 268 -0.08 -25.60 11.98
N VAL A 269 0.11 -24.29 12.01
CA VAL A 269 1.39 -23.63 12.34
C VAL A 269 1.16 -22.58 13.42
N SER A 270 2.24 -22.07 14.02
CA SER A 270 2.15 -20.97 14.97
C SER A 270 1.57 -19.71 14.30
N ALA A 271 0.89 -18.85 15.07
CA ALA A 271 0.37 -17.58 14.54
C ALA A 271 1.49 -16.69 13.95
N ALA A 272 2.70 -16.74 14.53
CA ALA A 272 3.86 -16.02 14.03
C ALA A 272 4.34 -16.59 12.68
N SER A 273 4.39 -17.92 12.53
CA SER A 273 4.73 -18.59 11.27
C SER A 273 3.70 -18.27 10.19
N ALA A 274 2.40 -18.33 10.52
CA ALA A 274 1.33 -17.99 9.58
C ALA A 274 1.43 -16.54 9.10
N ALA A 275 1.69 -15.59 10.02
CA ALA A 275 1.86 -14.19 9.68
C ALA A 275 3.09 -13.96 8.79
N LEU A 276 4.22 -14.62 9.10
CA LEU A 276 5.44 -14.54 8.29
C LEU A 276 5.21 -15.10 6.88
N ILE A 277 4.60 -16.28 6.78
CA ILE A 277 4.28 -16.90 5.49
C ILE A 277 3.39 -15.97 4.67
N ARG A 278 2.29 -15.45 5.24
CA ARG A 278 1.41 -14.49 4.55
C ARG A 278 2.17 -13.25 4.07
N SER A 279 3.04 -12.70 4.90
CA SER A 279 3.88 -11.55 4.51
C SER A 279 4.79 -11.87 3.33
N ARG A 280 5.42 -13.05 3.29
CA ARG A 280 6.29 -13.47 2.17
C ARG A 280 5.49 -13.73 0.90
N LEU A 281 4.31 -14.34 1.01
CA LEU A 281 3.41 -14.56 -0.12
C LEU A 281 2.92 -13.24 -0.73
N VAL A 282 2.56 -12.26 0.09
CA VAL A 282 2.13 -10.93 -0.39
C VAL A 282 3.28 -10.22 -1.11
N ALA A 283 4.48 -10.17 -0.52
CA ALA A 283 5.64 -9.52 -1.14
C ALA A 283 5.98 -10.13 -2.52
N MET A 284 5.99 -11.47 -2.59
CA MET A 284 6.19 -12.20 -3.85
C MET A 284 5.07 -11.95 -4.86
N ALA A 285 3.80 -11.95 -4.44
CA ALA A 285 2.69 -11.68 -5.35
C ALA A 285 2.70 -10.23 -5.87
N GLU A 286 3.01 -9.26 -5.03
CA GLU A 286 3.17 -7.87 -5.46
C GLU A 286 4.33 -7.72 -6.45
N ARG A 287 5.41 -8.48 -6.28
CA ARG A 287 6.52 -8.55 -7.25
C ARG A 287 6.03 -9.08 -8.60
N VAL A 288 5.27 -10.17 -8.59
CA VAL A 288 4.64 -10.77 -9.78
C VAL A 288 3.74 -9.76 -10.49
N ILE A 289 2.89 -9.03 -9.75
CA ILE A 289 2.01 -8.02 -10.34
C ILE A 289 2.81 -6.84 -10.90
N ARG A 290 3.86 -6.37 -10.22
CA ARG A 290 4.68 -5.24 -10.70
C ARG A 290 5.40 -5.55 -12.02
N GLU A 291 5.83 -6.78 -12.25
CA GLU A 291 6.66 -7.13 -13.42
C GLU A 291 5.90 -7.86 -14.52
N GLY A 292 4.98 -8.75 -14.14
CA GLY A 292 4.32 -9.66 -15.06
C GLY A 292 2.91 -9.22 -15.47
N PHE A 293 2.24 -8.35 -14.71
CA PHE A 293 0.84 -8.00 -14.96
C PHE A 293 0.70 -6.66 -15.68
N ASP A 294 -0.07 -6.64 -16.77
CA ASP A 294 -0.50 -5.43 -17.46
C ASP A 294 -1.84 -4.95 -16.86
N PRO A 295 -1.85 -3.88 -16.05
CA PRO A 295 -3.07 -3.40 -15.40
C PRO A 295 -4.06 -2.74 -16.36
N VAL A 296 -3.59 -2.30 -17.54
CA VAL A 296 -4.43 -1.62 -18.54
C VAL A 296 -5.20 -2.67 -19.35
N ASN A 297 -4.50 -3.68 -19.85
CA ASN A 297 -5.11 -4.70 -20.70
C ASN A 297 -5.63 -5.90 -19.90
N GLY A 298 -5.17 -6.10 -18.65
CA GLY A 298 -5.58 -7.21 -17.78
C GLY A 298 -4.87 -8.54 -18.08
N MET A 299 -3.68 -8.50 -18.65
CA MET A 299 -2.94 -9.71 -19.07
C MET A 299 -1.77 -9.97 -18.11
N LEU A 300 -1.63 -11.21 -17.65
CA LEU A 300 -0.43 -11.69 -16.99
C LEU A 300 0.52 -12.33 -18.01
N ALA A 301 1.79 -11.94 -18.01
CA ALA A 301 2.83 -12.54 -18.83
C ALA A 301 3.15 -13.96 -18.37
N ASP A 302 3.65 -14.81 -19.26
CA ASP A 302 3.91 -16.22 -18.93
C ASP A 302 5.11 -16.39 -18.00
N SER A 303 6.28 -15.90 -18.41
CA SER A 303 7.54 -16.07 -17.67
C SER A 303 8.52 -14.90 -17.86
N GLY A 304 9.53 -14.86 -17.01
CA GLY A 304 10.60 -13.85 -16.97
C GLY A 304 11.87 -14.41 -16.33
N TYR A 305 12.89 -13.59 -16.20
CA TYR A 305 14.05 -13.89 -15.34
C TYR A 305 14.14 -12.88 -14.20
N PRO A 306 14.69 -13.27 -13.04
CA PRO A 306 14.92 -12.35 -11.94
C PRO A 306 15.66 -11.09 -12.40
N GLY A 307 15.04 -9.93 -12.22
CA GLY A 307 15.60 -8.60 -12.51
C GLY A 307 15.50 -8.16 -13.97
N GLN A 308 14.99 -9.01 -14.86
CA GLN A 308 14.97 -8.76 -16.31
C GLN A 308 13.57 -8.52 -16.85
N GLY A 309 12.54 -8.66 -16.02
CA GLY A 309 11.14 -8.54 -16.41
C GLY A 309 10.66 -9.72 -17.26
N PRO A 310 9.45 -9.62 -17.86
CA PRO A 310 8.86 -10.69 -18.63
C PRO A 310 9.63 -10.92 -19.93
N LEU A 311 9.78 -12.19 -20.30
CA LEU A 311 10.30 -12.54 -21.61
C LEU A 311 9.41 -11.92 -22.70
N GLN A 312 10.01 -11.60 -23.85
CA GLN A 312 9.27 -11.25 -25.06
C GLN A 312 8.59 -12.48 -25.68
N SER A 313 7.98 -13.33 -24.86
CA SER A 313 7.00 -14.32 -25.34
C SER A 313 5.92 -13.54 -26.08
N ARG A 314 5.61 -13.99 -27.30
CA ARG A 314 4.50 -13.45 -28.10
C ARG A 314 3.15 -13.90 -27.60
N ASN A 315 3.10 -14.86 -26.68
CA ASN A 315 1.87 -15.55 -26.30
C ASN A 315 1.49 -15.22 -24.85
N ALA A 316 0.21 -15.37 -24.54
CA ALA A 316 -0.31 -15.44 -23.18
C ALA A 316 -1.09 -16.75 -23.03
N GLU A 317 -0.84 -17.50 -21.96
CA GLU A 317 -1.50 -18.79 -21.72
C GLU A 317 -2.72 -18.69 -20.80
N TRP A 318 -3.75 -19.49 -21.12
CA TRP A 318 -5.07 -19.44 -20.48
C TRP A 318 -5.06 -19.72 -18.97
N TRP A 319 -4.22 -20.65 -18.52
CA TRP A 319 -4.18 -21.10 -17.14
C TRP A 319 -3.64 -19.97 -16.25
N ALA A 320 -2.56 -19.31 -16.66
CA ALA A 320 -1.95 -18.21 -15.92
C ALA A 320 -2.94 -17.04 -15.76
N GLN A 321 -3.78 -16.79 -16.77
CA GLN A 321 -4.81 -15.76 -16.67
C GLN A 321 -5.90 -16.12 -15.64
N ALA A 322 -6.32 -17.40 -15.60
CA ALA A 322 -7.29 -17.87 -14.62
C ALA A 322 -6.75 -17.75 -13.19
N GLU A 323 -5.47 -18.09 -12.99
CA GLU A 323 -4.82 -17.98 -11.67
C GLU A 323 -4.58 -16.53 -11.24
N ALA A 324 -4.26 -15.64 -12.19
CA ALA A 324 -4.13 -14.21 -11.94
C ALA A 324 -5.38 -13.64 -11.29
N VAL A 325 -6.57 -14.00 -11.80
CA VAL A 325 -7.85 -13.55 -11.25
C VAL A 325 -8.00 -13.98 -9.79
N LEU A 326 -7.76 -15.26 -9.48
CA LEU A 326 -7.90 -15.78 -8.11
C LEU A 326 -6.90 -15.13 -7.16
N GLY A 327 -5.63 -15.05 -7.56
CA GLY A 327 -4.60 -14.45 -6.74
C GLY A 327 -4.78 -12.94 -6.56
N LEU A 328 -5.25 -12.19 -7.56
CA LEU A 328 -5.59 -10.76 -7.42
C LEU A 328 -6.74 -10.54 -6.44
N VAL A 329 -7.75 -11.41 -6.46
CA VAL A 329 -8.84 -11.38 -5.48
C VAL A 329 -8.28 -11.58 -4.07
N ARG A 330 -7.49 -12.64 -3.83
CA ARG A 330 -6.84 -12.87 -2.52
C ARG A 330 -5.89 -11.74 -2.12
N LEU A 331 -5.14 -11.17 -3.06
CA LEU A 331 -4.24 -10.05 -2.80
C LEU A 331 -5.02 -8.82 -2.34
N ALA A 332 -6.17 -8.52 -2.94
CA ALA A 332 -7.09 -7.49 -2.46
C ALA A 332 -7.58 -7.74 -1.03
N GLN A 333 -7.91 -9.00 -0.72
CA GLN A 333 -8.35 -9.44 0.60
C GLN A 333 -7.28 -9.24 1.66
N TYR A 334 -6.03 -9.60 1.37
CA TYR A 334 -4.94 -9.55 2.33
C TYR A 334 -4.39 -8.16 2.56
N THR A 335 -4.33 -7.35 1.51
CA THR A 335 -3.77 -6.01 1.58
C THR A 335 -4.81 -4.96 1.96
N GLY A 336 -6.10 -5.24 1.77
CA GLY A 336 -7.16 -4.23 1.83
C GLY A 336 -7.16 -3.27 0.63
N ASN A 337 -6.24 -3.44 -0.33
CA ASN A 337 -6.07 -2.54 -1.45
C ASN A 337 -7.07 -2.82 -2.58
N ALA A 338 -8.07 -1.95 -2.69
CA ALA A 338 -9.12 -2.03 -3.70
C ALA A 338 -8.59 -1.94 -5.16
N THR A 339 -7.36 -1.47 -5.39
CA THR A 339 -6.73 -1.46 -6.73
C THR A 339 -6.66 -2.87 -7.33
N TYR A 340 -6.39 -3.90 -6.52
CA TYR A 340 -6.35 -5.26 -7.05
C TYR A 340 -7.73 -5.71 -7.56
N LEU A 341 -8.83 -5.13 -7.07
CA LEU A 341 -10.17 -5.40 -7.61
C LEU A 341 -10.38 -4.77 -8.99
N SER A 342 -9.77 -3.62 -9.28
CA SER A 342 -9.79 -3.06 -10.64
C SER A 342 -8.98 -3.93 -11.59
N TYR A 343 -7.85 -4.48 -11.12
CA TYR A 343 -7.05 -5.45 -11.89
C TYR A 343 -7.80 -6.75 -12.16
N VAL A 344 -8.58 -7.24 -11.18
CA VAL A 344 -9.52 -8.35 -11.42
C VAL A 344 -10.45 -7.98 -12.57
N SER A 345 -11.10 -6.80 -12.53
CA SER A 345 -12.00 -6.36 -13.59
C SER A 345 -11.33 -6.30 -14.97
N SER A 346 -10.08 -5.80 -15.06
CA SER A 346 -9.30 -5.81 -16.29
C SER A 346 -9.03 -7.24 -16.78
N ALA A 347 -8.60 -8.13 -15.89
CA ALA A 347 -8.31 -9.52 -16.23
C ALA A 347 -9.54 -10.30 -16.71
N LEU A 348 -10.68 -10.13 -16.05
CA LEU A 348 -11.95 -10.71 -16.52
C LEU A 348 -12.34 -10.17 -17.91
N THR A 349 -12.10 -8.88 -18.17
CA THR A 349 -12.36 -8.28 -19.48
C THR A 349 -11.46 -8.87 -20.55
N TYR A 350 -10.17 -9.05 -20.24
CA TYR A 350 -9.20 -9.67 -21.13
C TYR A 350 -9.59 -11.10 -21.51
N ILE A 351 -9.91 -11.92 -20.50
CA ILE A 351 -10.31 -13.31 -20.66
C ILE A 351 -11.58 -13.42 -21.51
N ASP A 352 -12.61 -12.60 -21.25
CA ASP A 352 -13.83 -12.62 -22.06
C ASP A 352 -13.61 -12.24 -23.51
N ARG A 353 -12.71 -11.30 -23.73
CA ARG A 353 -12.46 -10.76 -25.05
C ARG A 353 -11.68 -11.75 -25.91
N TYR A 354 -10.65 -12.39 -25.36
CA TYR A 354 -9.66 -13.10 -26.15
C TYR A 354 -9.61 -14.61 -25.90
N PHE A 355 -9.83 -15.09 -24.67
CA PHE A 355 -9.71 -16.52 -24.37
C PHE A 355 -11.00 -17.30 -24.57
N ARG A 356 -12.15 -16.71 -24.23
CA ARG A 356 -13.43 -17.40 -24.33
C ARG A 356 -13.81 -17.64 -25.79
N ASP A 357 -14.10 -18.89 -26.14
CA ASP A 357 -14.75 -19.22 -27.41
C ASP A 357 -16.25 -19.08 -27.26
N LYS A 358 -16.80 -18.03 -27.86
CA LYS A 358 -18.22 -17.68 -27.77
C LYS A 358 -19.10 -18.57 -28.67
N GLU A 359 -18.50 -19.37 -29.55
CA GLU A 359 -19.20 -20.24 -30.49
C GLU A 359 -19.36 -21.66 -29.92
N TYR A 360 -18.26 -22.26 -29.45
CA TYR A 360 -18.24 -23.65 -28.97
C TYR A 360 -18.11 -23.80 -27.46
N GLY A 361 -17.91 -22.71 -26.72
CA GLY A 361 -17.63 -22.77 -25.28
C GLY A 361 -16.17 -23.11 -24.97
N GLU A 362 -15.86 -23.13 -23.67
CA GLU A 362 -14.49 -23.28 -23.14
C GLU A 362 -13.49 -22.24 -23.68
N TRP A 363 -12.26 -22.21 -23.18
CA TRP A 363 -11.25 -21.23 -23.55
C TRP A 363 -10.27 -21.76 -24.59
N TYR A 364 -9.63 -20.89 -25.37
CA TYR A 364 -8.48 -21.25 -26.22
C TYR A 364 -7.24 -21.54 -25.36
N TRP A 365 -6.24 -22.24 -25.91
CA TRP A 365 -4.99 -22.52 -25.19
C TRP A 365 -4.19 -21.23 -24.94
N SER A 366 -3.86 -20.50 -26.00
CA SER A 366 -3.12 -19.25 -25.91
C SER A 366 -3.57 -18.26 -26.97
N VAL A 367 -3.29 -16.99 -26.71
CA VAL A 367 -3.49 -15.89 -27.66
C VAL A 367 -2.19 -15.12 -27.85
N TYR A 368 -2.01 -14.50 -29.02
CA TYR A 368 -0.92 -13.56 -29.22
C TYR A 368 -1.15 -12.29 -28.40
N ARG A 369 -0.15 -11.84 -27.65
CA ARG A 369 -0.23 -10.66 -26.78
C ARG A 369 -0.47 -9.37 -27.56
N GLU A 370 0.08 -9.29 -28.77
CA GLU A 370 0.07 -8.08 -29.61
C GLU A 370 -1.34 -7.71 -30.07
N ASN A 371 -2.19 -8.70 -30.36
CA ASN A 371 -3.49 -8.48 -30.99
C ASN A 371 -4.63 -9.32 -30.40
N GLY A 372 -4.34 -10.24 -29.46
CA GLY A 372 -5.30 -11.11 -28.81
C GLY A 372 -5.92 -12.19 -29.70
N THR A 373 -5.34 -12.45 -30.89
CA THR A 373 -5.79 -13.54 -31.77
C THR A 373 -5.29 -14.88 -31.26
N VAL A 374 -6.07 -15.95 -31.49
CA VAL A 374 -5.67 -17.31 -31.12
C VAL A 374 -4.39 -17.68 -31.86
N VAL A 375 -3.44 -18.31 -31.16
CA VAL A 375 -2.20 -18.77 -31.78
C VAL A 375 -2.49 -19.83 -32.86
N ASP A 376 -1.65 -19.92 -33.89
CA ASP A 376 -1.88 -20.91 -34.97
C ASP A 376 -1.72 -22.35 -34.47
N SER A 377 -0.68 -22.58 -33.65
CA SER A 377 -0.37 -23.88 -33.05
C SER A 377 0.42 -23.70 -31.74
N PHE A 378 0.45 -24.74 -30.92
CA PHE A 378 1.31 -24.82 -29.74
C PHE A 378 1.90 -26.23 -29.61
N SER A 379 3.02 -26.33 -28.90
CA SER A 379 3.67 -27.61 -28.63
C SER A 379 3.50 -28.00 -27.18
N SER A 380 3.14 -29.27 -26.95
CA SER A 380 2.91 -29.85 -25.64
C SER A 380 3.18 -31.35 -25.69
N ASP A 381 3.86 -31.92 -24.69
CA ASP A 381 4.28 -33.33 -24.65
C ASP A 381 5.03 -33.83 -25.89
N GLY A 382 5.87 -32.96 -26.45
CA GLY A 382 6.61 -33.26 -27.67
C GLY A 382 5.73 -33.39 -28.92
N ARG A 383 4.46 -32.98 -28.85
CA ARG A 383 3.49 -32.98 -29.95
C ARG A 383 3.06 -31.55 -30.27
N THR A 384 2.67 -31.30 -31.52
CA THR A 384 2.13 -30.00 -31.96
C THR A 384 0.63 -30.11 -32.16
N TYR A 385 -0.11 -29.17 -31.59
CA TYR A 385 -1.56 -29.08 -31.66
C TYR A 385 -1.97 -27.78 -32.37
N GLU A 386 -3.12 -27.79 -33.04
CA GLU A 386 -3.74 -26.55 -33.52
C GLU A 386 -4.09 -25.65 -32.34
N GLY A 387 -3.90 -24.34 -32.45
CA GLY A 387 -4.13 -23.43 -31.31
C GLY A 387 -5.58 -23.31 -30.85
N THR A 388 -6.51 -23.81 -31.66
CA THR A 388 -7.93 -23.91 -31.31
C THR A 388 -8.30 -25.16 -30.52
N THR A 389 -7.36 -26.09 -30.33
CA THR A 389 -7.53 -27.33 -29.53
C THR A 389 -8.00 -27.00 -28.11
N LYS A 390 -9.03 -27.71 -27.62
CA LYS A 390 -9.71 -27.45 -26.34
C LYS A 390 -9.32 -28.41 -25.24
N GLY A 391 -8.93 -29.63 -25.57
CA GLY A 391 -8.45 -30.63 -24.63
C GLY A 391 -7.15 -31.26 -25.10
N ASN A 392 -6.25 -31.47 -24.16
CA ASN A 392 -5.03 -32.27 -24.31
C ASN A 392 -4.61 -32.75 -22.92
N SER A 393 -3.49 -33.46 -22.85
CA SER A 393 -2.87 -33.98 -21.62
C SER A 393 -2.70 -32.98 -20.46
N TRP A 394 -2.68 -31.67 -20.70
CA TRP A 394 -2.60 -30.64 -19.66
C TRP A 394 -3.89 -29.83 -19.50
N LYS A 395 -4.67 -29.70 -20.58
CA LYS A 395 -5.90 -28.90 -20.60
C LYS A 395 -7.14 -29.76 -20.32
N ALA A 396 -7.77 -29.42 -19.21
CA ALA A 396 -9.00 -30.02 -18.70
C ALA A 396 -10.00 -28.92 -18.29
N SER A 397 -11.15 -29.31 -17.74
CA SER A 397 -12.21 -28.44 -17.21
C SER A 397 -11.83 -27.65 -15.95
N TYR A 398 -10.54 -27.42 -15.75
CA TYR A 398 -9.95 -27.20 -14.44
C TYR A 398 -9.60 -25.75 -14.14
N HIS A 399 -8.61 -25.09 -14.76
CA HIS A 399 -8.26 -23.72 -14.34
C HIS A 399 -9.40 -22.72 -14.59
N SER A 400 -10.04 -22.78 -15.76
CA SER A 400 -11.19 -21.93 -16.14
C SER A 400 -12.39 -22.23 -15.24
N GLY A 401 -12.68 -23.52 -15.00
CA GLY A 401 -13.73 -23.97 -14.11
C GLY A 401 -13.48 -23.61 -12.63
N ARG A 402 -12.29 -23.89 -12.10
CA ARG A 402 -11.81 -23.60 -10.75
C ARG A 402 -11.88 -22.12 -10.45
N MET A 403 -11.43 -21.28 -11.38
CA MET A 403 -11.54 -19.84 -11.25
C MET A 403 -12.99 -19.41 -11.03
N VAL A 404 -13.92 -19.83 -11.90
CA VAL A 404 -15.32 -19.42 -11.78
C VAL A 404 -15.98 -20.01 -10.53
N LEU A 405 -15.72 -21.29 -10.22
CA LEU A 405 -16.23 -21.95 -9.01
C LEU A 405 -15.79 -21.21 -7.75
N ASN A 406 -14.50 -20.89 -7.64
CA ASN A 406 -13.95 -20.20 -6.48
C ASN A 406 -14.43 -18.76 -6.39
N LEU A 407 -14.50 -18.01 -7.50
CA LEU A 407 -15.11 -16.68 -7.49
C LEU A 407 -16.55 -16.69 -6.97
N GLN A 408 -17.37 -17.69 -7.36
CA GLN A 408 -18.74 -17.81 -6.85
C GLN A 408 -18.81 -18.17 -5.37
N ALA A 409 -17.94 -19.05 -4.90
CA ALA A 409 -17.86 -19.41 -3.48
C ALA A 409 -17.42 -18.20 -2.64
N TRP A 410 -16.38 -17.51 -3.13
CA TRP A 410 -15.83 -16.33 -2.50
C TRP A 410 -16.80 -15.16 -2.60
N ASP A 411 -17.63 -14.97 -3.64
CA ASP A 411 -18.61 -13.86 -3.72
C ASP A 411 -19.55 -13.82 -2.50
N LYS A 412 -19.90 -14.98 -1.91
CA LYS A 412 -20.67 -15.04 -0.68
C LYS A 412 -19.87 -14.55 0.54
N GLU A 413 -18.65 -15.05 0.70
CA GLU A 413 -17.71 -14.66 1.75
C GLU A 413 -17.30 -13.17 1.62
N TYR A 414 -17.04 -12.71 0.40
CA TYR A 414 -16.74 -11.34 0.03
C TYR A 414 -17.96 -10.45 0.16
N GLY A 415 -19.17 -10.92 -0.16
CA GLY A 415 -20.39 -10.16 0.09
C GLY A 415 -20.52 -9.89 1.59
N GLU A 416 -20.38 -10.91 2.42
CA GLU A 416 -20.40 -10.78 3.87
C GLU A 416 -19.23 -9.93 4.41
N TRP A 417 -18.01 -10.11 3.91
CA TRP A 417 -16.83 -9.33 4.27
C TRP A 417 -16.95 -7.87 3.83
N TYR A 418 -17.25 -7.61 2.55
CA TYR A 418 -17.50 -6.27 1.99
C TYR A 418 -18.59 -5.56 2.77
N TRP A 419 -19.72 -6.23 3.05
CA TRP A 419 -20.78 -5.65 3.86
C TRP A 419 -20.42 -5.54 5.34
N SER A 420 -19.53 -6.36 5.89
CA SER A 420 -19.03 -6.24 7.27
C SER A 420 -18.09 -5.05 7.46
N VAL A 421 -17.23 -4.78 6.46
CA VAL A 421 -16.45 -3.54 6.36
C VAL A 421 -17.40 -2.33 6.25
N TYR A 422 -18.56 -2.49 5.60
CA TYR A 422 -19.62 -1.46 5.58
C TYR A 422 -20.48 -1.40 6.87
N ARG A 423 -20.60 -2.47 7.66
CA ARG A 423 -21.27 -2.46 8.99
C ARG A 423 -20.50 -1.60 9.98
N GLU A 424 -19.17 -1.65 9.96
CA GLU A 424 -18.32 -0.79 10.79
C GLU A 424 -18.37 0.70 10.37
N ASN A 425 -18.80 0.98 9.12
CA ASN A 425 -19.09 2.33 8.61
C ASN A 425 -20.54 2.81 8.87
N GLY A 426 -21.25 2.25 9.86
CA GLY A 426 -22.46 2.86 10.44
C GLY A 426 -23.79 2.52 9.77
N THR A 427 -23.87 1.49 8.94
CA THR A 427 -25.16 0.99 8.40
C THR A 427 -25.56 -0.30 9.11
N VAL A 428 -26.66 -0.26 9.88
CA VAL A 428 -27.20 -1.44 10.58
C VAL A 428 -28.03 -2.26 9.61
N VAL A 429 -27.65 -3.52 9.40
CA VAL A 429 -28.41 -4.49 8.59
C VAL A 429 -28.95 -5.54 9.57
N ASP A 430 -30.25 -5.48 9.87
CA ASP A 430 -30.86 -6.23 10.98
C ASP A 430 -31.21 -7.70 10.65
N SER A 431 -31.20 -8.14 9.38
CA SER A 431 -31.42 -9.56 9.07
C SER A 431 -30.99 -9.99 7.67
N PHE A 432 -30.52 -11.23 7.55
CA PHE A 432 -30.26 -11.93 6.29
C PHE A 432 -31.35 -12.98 6.05
N SER A 433 -31.99 -12.96 4.87
CA SER A 433 -32.86 -14.05 4.41
C SER A 433 -32.00 -15.12 3.73
N SER A 434 -32.25 -16.39 4.04
CA SER A 434 -31.44 -17.55 3.67
C SER A 434 -31.48 -17.96 2.19
N ASP A 435 -32.05 -17.13 1.30
CA ASP A 435 -32.21 -17.43 -0.13
C ASP A 435 -31.09 -16.82 -1.02
N GLY A 436 -30.18 -16.01 -0.45
CA GLY A 436 -29.02 -15.44 -1.14
C GLY A 436 -29.34 -14.49 -2.30
N ARG A 437 -30.62 -14.13 -2.48
CA ARG A 437 -31.11 -13.28 -3.58
C ARG A 437 -31.82 -12.03 -3.09
N THR A 438 -32.12 -11.95 -1.81
CA THR A 438 -32.87 -10.83 -1.24
C THR A 438 -32.14 -10.30 0.00
N TYR A 439 -31.81 -9.02 -0.01
CA TYR A 439 -31.17 -8.29 1.09
C TYR A 439 -32.18 -7.32 1.70
N GLU A 440 -32.34 -7.33 3.01
CA GLU A 440 -33.26 -6.45 3.72
C GLU A 440 -32.52 -5.77 4.87
N GLY A 441 -32.83 -4.49 5.12
CA GLY A 441 -32.19 -3.76 6.20
C GLY A 441 -32.92 -2.47 6.55
N THR A 442 -32.48 -1.85 7.64
CA THR A 442 -33.10 -0.67 8.21
C THR A 442 -32.05 0.40 8.43
N THR A 443 -32.11 1.49 7.67
CA THR A 443 -31.16 2.60 7.80
C THR A 443 -31.91 3.83 8.29
N LYS A 444 -31.59 4.29 9.51
CA LYS A 444 -32.19 5.50 10.14
C LYS A 444 -33.74 5.47 10.17
N GLY A 445 -34.33 4.31 10.44
CA GLY A 445 -35.79 4.13 10.55
C GLY A 445 -36.53 3.90 9.22
N ASN A 446 -35.81 3.89 8.09
CA ASN A 446 -36.37 3.50 6.79
C ASN A 446 -35.98 2.06 6.47
N SER A 447 -36.97 1.25 6.11
CA SER A 447 -36.73 -0.13 5.68
C SER A 447 -36.42 -0.15 4.18
N TRP A 448 -35.43 -0.94 3.81
CA TRP A 448 -35.08 -1.20 2.42
C TRP A 448 -35.03 -2.70 2.18
N LYS A 449 -35.44 -3.07 0.97
CA LYS A 449 -35.42 -4.44 0.46
C LYS A 449 -34.82 -4.42 -0.94
N ALA A 450 -33.60 -4.94 -1.07
CA ALA A 450 -32.99 -5.22 -2.36
C ALA A 450 -33.32 -6.66 -2.75
N SER A 451 -33.92 -6.86 -3.91
CA SER A 451 -34.22 -8.18 -4.46
C SER A 451 -33.50 -8.35 -5.78
N TYR A 452 -32.84 -9.49 -5.95
CA TYR A 452 -32.02 -9.81 -7.11
C TYR A 452 -32.82 -10.69 -8.06
N HIS A 453 -33.20 -10.17 -9.23
CA HIS A 453 -34.01 -10.89 -10.23
C HIS A 453 -33.38 -10.72 -11.63
N SER A 454 -33.07 -11.84 -12.29
CA SER A 454 -32.66 -11.89 -13.70
C SER A 454 -31.54 -10.89 -14.08
N GLY A 455 -30.49 -10.79 -13.27
CA GLY A 455 -29.34 -9.92 -13.53
C GLY A 455 -29.56 -8.43 -13.24
N ARG A 456 -30.68 -8.06 -12.59
CA ARG A 456 -30.92 -6.71 -12.08
C ARG A 456 -31.18 -6.74 -10.58
N MET A 457 -30.49 -5.85 -9.87
CA MET A 457 -30.79 -5.56 -8.46
C MET A 457 -31.92 -4.53 -8.42
N VAL A 458 -33.04 -4.88 -7.80
CA VAL A 458 -34.18 -3.99 -7.60
C VAL A 458 -34.19 -3.57 -6.14
N LEU A 459 -33.91 -2.29 -5.87
CA LEU A 459 -33.95 -1.73 -4.53
C LEU A 459 -35.32 -1.08 -4.28
N ASN A 460 -36.08 -1.61 -3.33
CA ASN A 460 -37.33 -1.05 -2.86
C ASN A 460 -37.09 -0.36 -1.51
N LEU A 461 -37.36 0.94 -1.44
CA LEU A 461 -37.26 1.74 -0.22
C LEU A 461 -38.67 2.05 0.30
N GLN A 462 -38.97 1.62 1.53
CA GLN A 462 -40.22 1.96 2.20
C GLN A 462 -39.94 3.05 3.24
N ILE A 463 -40.37 4.28 2.92
CA ILE A 463 -40.18 5.46 3.76
C ILE A 463 -41.39 5.58 4.68
N SER A 464 -41.23 5.29 5.98
CA SER A 464 -42.25 5.58 6.99
C SER A 464 -42.10 7.03 7.48
N SER A 465 -43.18 7.80 7.37
CA SER A 465 -43.25 9.22 7.71
C SER A 465 -42.84 9.55 9.15
N ILE A 466 -42.17 10.69 9.28
CA ILE A 466 -41.71 11.35 10.51
C ILE A 466 -42.84 11.45 11.56
N ALA A 467 -42.60 10.94 12.76
CA ALA A 467 -43.36 11.28 13.96
C ALA A 467 -42.42 11.58 15.14
N HIS A 468 -42.64 12.75 15.74
CA HIS A 468 -41.92 13.36 16.84
C HIS A 468 -42.23 12.73 18.22
N LYS A 469 -41.29 12.93 19.16
CA LYS A 469 -41.37 12.87 20.64
C LYS A 469 -41.51 11.50 21.32
N ALA A 470 -40.50 11.16 22.14
CA ALA A 470 -40.68 10.84 23.57
C ALA A 470 -39.33 10.72 24.31
N ARG A 471 -39.40 10.93 25.63
CA ARG A 471 -38.36 11.13 26.64
C ARG A 471 -38.11 9.86 27.48
N ILE A 472 -36.89 9.71 28.04
CA ILE A 472 -36.52 9.08 29.35
C ILE A 472 -36.67 7.52 29.39
N SER A 473 -35.86 6.64 30.00
CA SER A 473 -34.92 6.62 31.16
C SER A 473 -33.94 5.42 31.06
N PRO A 474 -32.82 5.42 31.81
CA PRO A 474 -31.90 4.28 31.97
C PRO A 474 -32.42 3.22 32.97
N HIS A 475 -32.21 1.91 32.73
CA HIS A 475 -31.83 0.87 33.72
C HIS A 475 -31.99 -0.57 33.20
N ALA A 476 -31.00 -1.41 33.60
CA ALA A 476 -30.99 -2.88 33.77
C ALA A 476 -30.99 -3.74 32.48
N VAL A 477 -30.22 -4.82 32.32
CA VAL A 477 -29.85 -5.94 33.22
C VAL A 477 -28.52 -6.54 32.70
N HIS A 478 -27.42 -6.50 33.45
CA HIS A 478 -26.81 -7.57 34.27
C HIS A 478 -26.43 -8.91 33.60
N ALA A 479 -25.17 -9.28 33.84
CA ALA A 479 -24.57 -10.61 34.03
C ALA A 479 -24.14 -11.43 32.77
N MET A 480 -22.83 -11.63 32.59
CA MET A 480 -22.08 -12.77 33.16
C MET A 480 -20.56 -12.64 32.92
N VAL A 481 -19.81 -12.59 34.01
CA VAL A 481 -18.37 -12.90 34.17
C VAL A 481 -18.38 -14.21 34.98
N PRO A 482 -17.59 -15.29 34.67
CA PRO A 482 -16.17 -15.40 35.11
C PRO A 482 -15.31 -16.43 34.32
N PRO A 483 -14.11 -16.85 34.77
CA PRO A 483 -13.05 -16.13 35.50
C PRO A 483 -11.66 -16.21 34.83
N LYS A 484 -10.80 -15.27 35.23
CA LYS A 484 -9.33 -15.35 35.16
C LYS A 484 -8.78 -16.66 35.77
N ARG A 485 -7.78 -17.26 35.12
CA ARG A 485 -6.73 -18.04 35.79
C ARG A 485 -5.35 -17.57 35.33
N SER A 486 -4.65 -16.95 36.27
CA SER A 486 -3.21 -16.73 36.33
C SER A 486 -2.44 -18.04 36.50
N LEU A 487 -1.22 -18.13 35.94
CA LEU A 487 -0.03 -18.86 36.44
C LEU A 487 1.20 -18.55 35.52
N PRO A 488 2.46 -18.75 35.95
CA PRO A 488 3.59 -17.81 35.84
C PRO A 488 4.67 -18.24 34.80
N PRO A 489 5.73 -17.45 34.57
CA PRO A 489 6.70 -17.71 33.51
C PRO A 489 7.77 -18.73 33.94
N PRO A 490 8.43 -19.38 32.96
CA PRO A 490 9.83 -19.69 33.09
C PRO A 490 10.66 -19.16 31.92
N LEU A 491 11.67 -18.37 32.29
CA LEU A 491 13.05 -18.41 31.79
C LEU A 491 13.32 -19.24 30.52
N VAL A 492 13.60 -18.54 29.41
CA VAL A 492 14.75 -18.88 28.54
C VAL A 492 15.46 -17.58 28.18
N LEU A 493 16.33 -17.16 29.10
CA LEU A 493 17.57 -16.47 28.77
C LEU A 493 18.56 -17.53 28.28
N ALA A 494 19.42 -17.16 27.32
CA ALA A 494 20.48 -17.96 26.69
C ALA A 494 20.12 -18.58 25.32
N GLY A 495 19.92 -17.70 24.34
CA GLY A 495 20.21 -17.93 22.93
C GLY A 495 21.05 -16.75 22.43
N CYS A 496 22.29 -16.72 22.89
CA CYS A 496 23.32 -15.70 22.70
C CYS A 496 23.36 -15.12 21.26
N LEU A 497 23.34 -13.80 21.13
CA LEU A 497 24.59 -13.03 20.98
C LEU A 497 25.44 -13.49 19.77
N LEU A 498 24.87 -13.52 18.56
CA LEU A 498 25.65 -13.67 17.32
C LEU A 498 25.04 -12.95 16.10
N LEU A 499 24.33 -11.83 16.31
CA LEU A 499 23.78 -11.00 15.23
C LEU A 499 23.99 -9.48 15.43
N LEU A 500 25.00 -9.10 16.23
CA LEU A 500 25.37 -7.70 16.49
C LEU A 500 26.74 -7.30 15.89
N LEU A 501 27.25 -8.05 14.91
CA LEU A 501 28.51 -7.74 14.22
C LEU A 501 28.42 -7.81 12.68
N ALA A 502 27.25 -7.50 12.10
CA ALA A 502 27.09 -7.41 10.64
C ALA A 502 26.26 -6.19 10.18
N VAL A 503 26.31 -5.07 10.92
CA VAL A 503 25.68 -3.79 10.53
C VAL A 503 26.73 -2.73 10.13
N GLY A 504 28.00 -3.10 10.05
CA GLY A 504 29.04 -2.27 9.47
C GLY A 504 29.49 -2.86 8.14
N GLN A 505 29.36 -2.09 7.06
CA GLN A 505 29.79 -2.37 5.68
C GLN A 505 28.73 -2.95 4.72
N LEU A 506 27.69 -2.15 4.46
CA LEU A 506 27.09 -2.13 3.12
C LEU A 506 28.10 -1.46 2.17
N ARG A 507 28.89 -2.28 1.47
CA ARG A 507 29.49 -1.87 0.19
C ARG A 507 28.54 -2.35 -0.92
N PRO A 508 28.26 -1.53 -1.95
CA PRO A 508 27.48 -2.00 -3.09
C PRO A 508 28.30 -3.08 -3.82
N ALA A 509 27.69 -4.22 -4.10
CA ALA A 509 28.28 -5.24 -4.95
C ALA A 509 28.38 -4.68 -6.38
N PRO A 510 29.55 -4.74 -7.05
CA PRO A 510 29.67 -4.34 -8.44
C PRO A 510 29.33 -5.53 -9.36
N GLY A 511 28.38 -5.32 -10.28
CA GLY A 511 28.26 -6.13 -11.50
C GLY A 511 26.96 -6.93 -11.63
N GLY A 512 26.09 -6.43 -12.52
CA GLY A 512 24.96 -7.15 -13.11
C GLY A 512 24.41 -6.30 -14.25
N ALA A 513 24.54 -6.78 -15.48
CA ALA A 513 24.41 -6.01 -16.72
C ALA A 513 23.00 -5.43 -16.96
N ALA A 514 23.00 -4.26 -17.62
CA ALA A 514 21.86 -3.39 -17.88
C ALA A 514 20.76 -4.02 -18.74
N ALA A 515 19.50 -3.76 -18.37
CA ALA A 515 18.40 -3.72 -19.33
C ALA A 515 18.62 -2.50 -20.24
N GLU A 516 18.67 -2.72 -21.56
CA GLU A 516 18.72 -1.63 -22.53
C GLU A 516 17.47 -0.75 -22.40
N GLY A 517 17.63 0.39 -21.71
CA GLY A 517 16.64 1.46 -21.59
C GLY A 517 16.56 2.13 -20.21
N SER A 518 16.84 1.43 -19.10
CA SER A 518 16.73 2.01 -17.75
C SER A 518 18.10 2.28 -17.13
N GLU A 519 18.35 3.52 -16.73
CA GLU A 519 19.60 3.89 -16.08
C GLU A 519 19.76 3.22 -14.71
N GLY A 520 20.91 2.59 -14.45
CA GLY A 520 21.23 2.01 -13.15
C GLY A 520 21.49 3.06 -12.05
N TRP A 521 21.29 2.68 -10.79
CA TRP A 521 21.38 3.58 -9.63
C TRP A 521 22.63 4.47 -9.58
N PRO A 522 23.86 3.99 -9.83
CA PRO A 522 25.05 4.85 -9.80
C PRO A 522 25.03 5.94 -10.87
N ALA A 523 24.52 5.63 -12.05
CA ALA A 523 24.43 6.60 -13.14
C ALA A 523 23.31 7.62 -12.86
N ALA A 524 22.15 7.18 -12.38
CA ALA A 524 21.04 8.07 -12.00
C ALA A 524 21.40 8.99 -10.86
N PHE A 525 22.08 8.46 -9.85
CA PHE A 525 22.60 9.25 -8.76
C PHE A 525 23.67 10.24 -9.25
N SER A 526 24.60 9.83 -10.11
CA SER A 526 25.63 10.73 -10.65
C SER A 526 25.02 11.85 -11.51
N ARG A 527 23.99 11.57 -12.30
CA ARG A 527 23.28 12.60 -13.08
C ARG A 527 22.53 13.56 -12.17
N LEU A 528 21.79 13.04 -11.21
CA LEU A 528 21.08 13.85 -10.23
C LEU A 528 22.05 14.74 -9.45
N LEU A 529 23.18 14.18 -8.99
CA LEU A 529 24.20 14.93 -8.26
C LEU A 529 24.78 16.06 -9.13
N SER A 530 25.17 15.75 -10.37
CA SER A 530 25.67 16.78 -11.30
C SER A 530 24.64 17.86 -11.60
N GLN A 531 23.36 17.51 -11.72
CA GLN A 531 22.29 18.47 -11.94
C GLN A 531 22.02 19.32 -10.69
N ALA A 532 22.00 18.69 -9.52
CA ALA A 532 21.79 19.34 -8.24
C ALA A 532 22.91 20.34 -7.92
N ASP A 533 24.17 19.97 -8.19
CA ASP A 533 25.33 20.86 -8.05
C ASP A 533 25.23 22.11 -8.92
N GLN A 534 24.54 22.03 -10.06
CA GLN A 534 24.31 23.16 -10.96
C GLN A 534 23.11 24.01 -10.55
N LEU A 535 22.00 23.39 -10.14
CA LEU A 535 20.73 24.09 -9.92
C LEU A 535 20.53 24.58 -8.48
N LEU A 536 20.91 23.78 -7.49
CA LEU A 536 20.56 24.06 -6.09
C LEU A 536 21.25 25.30 -5.51
N PRO A 537 22.54 25.60 -5.78
CA PRO A 537 23.16 26.82 -5.29
C PRO A 537 22.41 28.08 -5.77
N ASP A 538 22.11 28.12 -7.05
CA ASP A 538 21.39 29.20 -7.71
C ASP A 538 19.96 29.35 -7.17
N MET A 539 19.22 28.25 -7.00
CA MET A 539 17.89 28.27 -6.39
C MET A 539 17.93 28.79 -4.95
N LEU A 540 18.92 28.36 -4.17
CA LEU A 540 19.08 28.82 -2.79
C LEU A 540 19.40 30.31 -2.73
N ASP A 541 20.28 30.79 -3.62
CA ASP A 541 20.66 32.19 -3.71
C ASP A 541 19.50 33.08 -4.10
N ASP A 542 18.63 32.65 -5.03
CA ASP A 542 17.42 33.38 -5.38
C ASP A 542 16.46 33.51 -4.20
N ILE A 543 16.22 32.42 -3.47
CA ILE A 543 15.32 32.40 -2.30
C ILE A 543 15.90 33.28 -1.19
N TYR A 544 17.17 33.06 -0.82
CA TYR A 544 17.85 33.79 0.24
C TYR A 544 17.92 35.29 -0.07
N THR A 545 18.34 35.65 -1.29
CA THR A 545 18.53 37.05 -1.70
C THR A 545 17.21 37.80 -1.72
N PHE A 546 16.14 37.20 -2.29
CA PHE A 546 14.82 37.82 -2.31
C PHE A 546 14.35 38.13 -0.88
N TRP A 547 14.33 37.10 -0.02
CA TRP A 547 13.80 37.26 1.33
C TRP A 547 14.67 38.17 2.19
N MET A 548 16.00 38.14 2.07
CA MET A 548 16.86 39.03 2.86
C MET A 548 16.79 40.50 2.43
N ASN A 549 16.51 40.78 1.15
CA ASN A 549 16.44 42.14 0.64
C ASN A 549 15.06 42.78 0.80
N HIS A 550 14.00 41.98 0.71
CA HIS A 550 12.62 42.49 0.65
C HIS A 550 11.77 42.12 1.88
N GLY A 551 12.15 41.07 2.61
CA GLY A 551 11.35 40.51 3.69
C GLY A 551 11.41 41.27 5.02
N PRO A 552 12.60 41.51 5.60
CA PRO A 552 12.72 42.09 6.93
C PRO A 552 12.04 43.45 7.05
N ASP A 553 11.28 43.66 8.12
CA ASP A 553 10.71 44.95 8.50
C ASP A 553 11.69 45.68 9.42
N PRO A 554 12.43 46.68 8.93
CA PRO A 554 13.46 47.37 9.72
C PRO A 554 12.87 48.27 10.80
N GLU A 555 11.58 48.60 10.74
CA GLU A 555 10.93 49.54 11.66
C GLU A 555 10.41 48.82 12.91
N TYR A 556 9.72 47.68 12.72
CA TYR A 556 9.06 46.96 13.83
C TYR A 556 9.61 45.55 14.06
N GLY A 557 10.64 45.13 13.31
CA GLY A 557 11.23 43.80 13.42
C GLY A 557 10.36 42.69 12.81
N GLY A 558 10.93 41.49 12.67
CA GLY A 558 10.28 40.41 11.91
C GLY A 558 10.22 40.70 10.40
N PHE A 559 9.23 40.14 9.72
CA PHE A 559 9.04 40.19 8.27
C PHE A 559 7.74 40.88 7.87
N TYR A 560 7.74 41.55 6.72
CA TYR A 560 6.51 42.02 6.09
C TYR A 560 5.55 40.87 5.78
N ALA A 561 4.26 41.11 5.98
CA ALA A 561 3.22 40.12 5.83
C ALA A 561 3.02 39.64 4.39
N MET A 562 3.16 40.56 3.43
CA MET A 562 2.79 40.38 2.04
C MET A 562 3.80 41.08 1.15
N LEU A 563 4.25 40.40 0.09
CA LEU A 563 5.19 40.94 -0.89
C LEU A 563 4.71 40.60 -2.30
N ASP A 564 4.69 41.61 -3.18
CA ASP A 564 4.44 41.42 -4.61
C ASP A 564 5.62 40.75 -5.33
N ARG A 565 5.52 40.59 -6.66
CA ARG A 565 6.58 39.99 -7.49
C ARG A 565 7.93 40.68 -7.36
N ARG A 566 7.94 42.00 -7.16
CA ARG A 566 9.14 42.84 -7.09
C ARG A 566 9.65 43.02 -5.66
N GLY A 567 9.04 42.36 -4.68
CA GLY A 567 9.39 42.48 -3.28
C GLY A 567 8.95 43.79 -2.64
N GLN A 568 7.89 44.44 -3.18
CA GLN A 568 7.25 45.56 -2.50
C GLN A 568 6.20 45.05 -1.52
N ALA A 569 6.15 45.65 -0.33
CA ALA A 569 5.12 45.35 0.65
C ALA A 569 3.76 45.86 0.16
N VAL A 570 2.78 44.95 0.06
CA VAL A 570 1.44 45.24 -0.47
C VAL A 570 0.35 44.64 0.41
N GLY A 571 -0.87 45.21 0.43
CA GLY A 571 -1.99 44.63 1.17
C GLY A 571 -1.89 44.72 2.70
N PRO A 572 -2.49 43.78 3.47
CA PRO A 572 -2.49 43.81 4.93
C PRO A 572 -1.08 43.75 5.51
N THR A 573 -0.85 44.49 6.60
CA THR A 573 0.47 44.62 7.24
C THR A 573 0.64 43.74 8.47
N ASP A 574 -0.42 43.02 8.87
CA ASP A 574 -0.43 42.16 10.05
C ASP A 574 0.45 40.93 9.86
N LYS A 575 1.27 40.65 10.87
CA LYS A 575 2.27 39.60 10.83
C LYS A 575 1.66 38.28 11.31
N SER A 576 1.73 37.26 10.46
CA SER A 576 1.28 35.89 10.74
C SER A 576 2.34 35.09 11.48
N LEU A 577 1.93 34.39 12.54
CA LEU A 577 2.83 33.53 13.32
C LEU A 577 3.47 32.44 12.45
N VAL A 578 2.71 31.86 11.51
CA VAL A 578 3.22 30.81 10.61
C VAL A 578 4.38 31.34 9.78
N GLN A 579 4.17 32.50 9.15
CA GLN A 579 5.16 33.12 8.26
C GLN A 579 6.44 33.51 9.02
N GLN A 580 6.30 34.21 10.15
CA GLN A 580 7.45 34.61 10.98
C GLN A 580 8.25 33.40 11.46
N SER A 581 7.57 32.33 11.91
CA SER A 581 8.23 31.12 12.39
C SER A 581 8.97 30.37 11.27
N ARG A 582 8.38 30.33 10.06
CA ARG A 582 8.99 29.74 8.87
C ARG A 582 10.26 30.49 8.43
N HIS A 583 10.27 31.81 8.50
CA HIS A 583 11.48 32.60 8.24
C HIS A 583 12.57 32.39 9.29
N LEU A 584 12.18 32.34 10.58
CA LEU A 584 13.14 32.05 11.65
C LEU A 584 13.82 30.69 11.43
N TRP A 585 13.05 29.66 11.08
CA TRP A 585 13.58 28.34 10.75
C TRP A 585 14.58 28.40 9.58
N PHE A 586 14.18 28.99 8.45
CA PHE A 586 14.98 29.03 7.23
C PHE A 586 16.31 29.75 7.45
N LEU A 587 16.27 30.96 8.00
CA LEU A 587 17.46 31.77 8.20
C LEU A 587 18.40 31.17 9.25
N SER A 588 17.86 30.59 10.32
CA SER A 588 18.69 29.90 11.32
C SER A 588 19.38 28.68 10.72
N THR A 589 18.67 27.90 9.91
CA THR A 589 19.23 26.73 9.21
C THR A 589 20.30 27.14 8.21
N TYR A 590 20.04 28.18 7.40
CA TYR A 590 21.01 28.75 6.48
C TYR A 590 22.28 29.24 7.21
N TYR A 591 22.11 30.00 8.29
CA TYR A 591 23.23 30.50 9.11
C TYR A 591 24.05 29.35 9.72
N GLY A 592 23.40 28.31 10.22
CA GLY A 592 24.04 27.12 10.77
C GLY A 592 24.87 26.37 9.74
N ARG A 593 24.30 26.16 8.54
CA ARG A 593 24.85 25.31 7.49
C ARG A 593 26.02 25.93 6.72
N PHE A 594 26.03 27.25 6.53
CA PHE A 594 27.02 27.94 5.69
C PHE A 594 27.87 28.94 6.50
N PRO A 595 28.87 28.47 7.28
CA PRO A 595 29.77 29.34 8.03
C PRO A 595 30.41 30.46 7.20
N GLU A 596 30.75 30.17 5.94
CA GLU A 596 31.35 31.08 4.97
C GLU A 596 30.41 32.16 4.45
N ARG A 597 29.09 31.96 4.57
CA ARG A 597 28.05 32.92 4.15
C ARG A 597 27.46 33.72 5.32
N ARG A 598 27.99 33.56 6.53
CA ARG A 598 27.53 34.28 7.72
C ARG A 598 27.86 35.77 7.61
N THR A 599 26.85 36.61 7.85
CA THR A 599 27.01 38.06 7.93
C THR A 599 26.35 38.59 9.19
N GLN A 600 26.80 39.77 9.66
CA GLN A 600 26.16 40.43 10.81
C GLN A 600 24.70 40.76 10.50
N ARG A 601 24.40 41.24 9.28
CA ARG A 601 23.03 41.52 8.82
C ARG A 601 22.13 40.29 8.93
N LEU A 602 22.59 39.11 8.50
CA LEU A 602 21.82 37.87 8.63
C LEU A 602 21.52 37.55 10.10
N LEU A 603 22.53 37.64 10.96
CA LEU A 603 22.36 37.39 12.39
C LEU A 603 21.38 38.41 13.04
N ASP A 604 21.44 39.67 12.64
CA ASP A 604 20.54 40.72 13.15
C ASP A 604 19.09 40.47 12.73
N VAL A 605 18.86 40.04 11.48
CA VAL A 605 17.52 39.66 11.01
C VAL A 605 16.98 38.43 11.78
N ILE A 606 17.82 37.42 12.01
CA ILE A 606 17.45 36.24 12.81
C ILE A 606 17.03 36.68 14.23
N LYS A 607 17.86 37.51 14.89
CA LYS A 607 17.58 38.04 16.22
C LYS A 607 16.30 38.88 16.25
N SER A 608 16.10 39.75 15.27
CA SER A 608 14.89 40.57 15.13
C SER A 608 13.63 39.71 14.99
N THR A 609 13.67 38.67 14.16
CA THR A 609 12.53 37.77 13.95
C THR A 609 12.21 36.96 15.22
N ARG A 610 13.25 36.45 15.89
CA ARG A 610 13.13 35.74 17.17
C ARG A 610 12.59 36.65 18.28
N ALA A 611 13.05 37.89 18.37
CA ALA A 611 12.53 38.88 19.31
C ALA A 611 11.05 39.16 19.03
N PHE A 612 10.66 39.38 17.77
CA PHE A 612 9.27 39.63 17.41
C PHE A 612 8.33 38.49 17.86
N LEU A 613 8.75 37.24 17.65
CA LEU A 613 7.99 36.07 18.11
C LEU A 613 7.83 36.02 19.63
N LEU A 614 8.90 36.26 20.39
CA LEU A 614 8.91 36.09 21.86
C LEU A 614 8.36 37.29 22.63
N ASP A 615 8.52 38.49 22.09
CA ASP A 615 8.16 39.75 22.77
C ASP A 615 6.75 40.20 22.39
N HIS A 616 6.32 39.91 21.15
CA HIS A 616 5.02 40.36 20.65
C HIS A 616 4.03 39.23 20.45
N MET A 617 4.44 38.08 19.92
CA MET A 617 3.46 37.01 19.59
C MET A 617 3.24 36.01 20.72
N ARG A 618 4.15 35.91 21.69
CA ARG A 618 4.01 35.02 22.85
C ARG A 618 3.03 35.61 23.86
N ASP A 619 2.02 34.82 24.23
CA ASP A 619 1.15 35.16 25.35
C ASP A 619 1.82 34.75 26.68
N PRO A 620 2.14 35.71 27.56
CA PRO A 620 2.74 35.41 28.86
C PRO A 620 1.80 34.63 29.80
N ALA A 621 0.48 34.62 29.55
CA ALA A 621 -0.49 33.97 30.43
C ALA A 621 -0.40 32.44 30.42
N ASP A 622 -0.11 31.84 29.26
CA ASP A 622 -0.03 30.37 29.12
C ASP A 622 1.14 29.89 28.25
N GLY A 623 2.00 30.79 27.79
CA GLY A 623 3.20 30.48 27.03
C GLY A 623 2.98 30.09 25.57
N ARG A 624 1.72 30.01 25.10
CA ARG A 624 1.37 29.80 23.68
C ARG A 624 1.47 31.13 22.92
N PHE A 625 1.23 31.12 21.62
CA PHE A 625 1.40 32.26 20.73
C PHE A 625 0.08 32.67 20.06
N PHE A 626 -0.11 33.98 19.89
CA PHE A 626 -1.19 34.56 19.11
C PHE A 626 -0.98 34.28 17.62
N HIS A 627 -2.06 33.99 16.90
CA HIS A 627 -2.01 33.66 15.47
C HIS A 627 -1.51 34.83 14.61
N MET A 628 -1.96 36.04 14.94
CA MET A 628 -1.64 37.28 14.24
C MET A 628 -1.20 38.35 15.24
N ALA A 629 -0.41 39.30 14.77
CA ALA A 629 -0.13 40.55 15.48
C ALA A 629 -0.19 41.70 14.47
N ALA A 630 -0.57 42.90 14.91
CA ALA A 630 -0.40 44.09 14.09
C ALA A 630 1.08 44.28 13.71
N ARG A 631 1.36 45.03 12.64
CA ARG A 631 2.75 45.27 12.17
C ARG A 631 3.70 45.70 13.30
N ASN A 632 3.21 46.53 14.22
CA ASN A 632 3.94 47.06 15.38
C ASN A 632 3.98 46.12 16.61
N GLY A 633 3.44 44.90 16.50
CA GLY A 633 3.40 43.91 17.57
C GLY A 633 2.21 44.04 18.54
N SER A 634 1.29 45.00 18.33
CA SER A 634 0.12 45.16 19.21
C SER A 634 -1.02 44.17 18.88
N HIS A 635 -1.82 43.87 19.90
CA HIS A 635 -3.02 43.01 19.82
C HIS A 635 -4.28 43.84 20.05
N GLY A 636 -5.25 43.76 19.14
CA GLY A 636 -6.49 44.56 19.18
C GLY A 636 -7.75 43.72 18.93
N VAL A 637 -8.93 44.36 19.04
CA VAL A 637 -10.25 43.70 18.86
C VAL A 637 -10.41 43.04 17.47
N GLN A 638 -9.73 43.57 16.44
CA GLN A 638 -9.71 43.00 15.09
C GLN A 638 -8.77 41.79 14.92
N HIS A 639 -7.73 41.67 15.74
CA HIS A 639 -6.68 40.66 15.56
C HIS A 639 -6.86 39.44 16.47
N GLY A 640 -7.81 39.51 17.41
CA GLY A 640 -8.23 38.42 18.28
C GLY A 640 -7.15 37.95 19.26
N PHE A 641 -7.56 37.44 20.42
CA PHE A 641 -6.66 36.66 21.29
C PHE A 641 -6.58 35.20 20.81
N GLU A 642 -6.69 34.98 19.50
CA GLU A 642 -6.81 33.65 18.91
C GLU A 642 -5.46 32.95 18.91
N LYS A 643 -5.45 31.72 19.42
CA LYS A 643 -4.29 30.85 19.48
C LYS A 643 -4.55 29.63 18.62
N ASN A 644 -4.44 29.84 17.31
CA ASN A 644 -4.61 28.80 16.33
C ASN A 644 -3.53 27.71 16.50
N MET A 645 -3.95 26.45 16.49
CA MET A 645 -3.08 25.31 16.80
C MET A 645 -1.99 25.10 15.75
N TYR A 646 -2.35 25.10 14.47
CA TYR A 646 -1.43 25.01 13.33
C TYR A 646 -0.29 26.04 13.44
N SER A 647 -0.65 27.28 13.78
CA SER A 647 0.30 28.38 13.90
C SER A 647 1.27 28.21 15.07
N ASN A 648 0.79 27.67 16.19
CA ASN A 648 1.62 27.36 17.35
C ASN A 648 2.61 26.22 17.07
N LEU A 649 2.23 25.23 16.25
CA LEU A 649 3.15 24.15 15.84
C LEU A 649 4.35 24.71 15.07
N PHE A 650 4.13 25.66 14.15
CA PHE A 650 5.23 26.34 13.46
C PHE A 650 6.11 27.16 14.40
N ALA A 651 5.53 27.83 15.41
CA ALA A 651 6.31 28.56 16.41
C ALA A 651 7.21 27.62 17.22
N ILE A 652 6.67 26.48 17.67
CA ILE A 652 7.43 25.42 18.36
C ILE A 652 8.57 24.93 17.46
N PHE A 653 8.26 24.58 16.22
CA PHE A 653 9.23 24.09 15.23
C PHE A 653 10.37 25.08 14.95
N GLY A 654 10.02 26.34 14.68
CA GLY A 654 10.98 27.40 14.35
C GLY A 654 11.89 27.74 15.52
N LEU A 655 11.33 27.92 16.72
CA LEU A 655 12.09 28.25 17.93
C LEU A 655 12.96 27.09 18.41
N ALA A 656 12.47 25.85 18.35
CA ALA A 656 13.26 24.67 18.71
C ALA A 656 14.47 24.51 17.77
N THR A 657 14.26 24.66 16.46
CA THR A 657 15.34 24.57 15.48
C THR A 657 16.35 25.71 15.64
N HIS A 658 15.87 26.95 15.78
CA HIS A 658 16.71 28.12 16.04
C HIS A 658 17.59 27.91 17.30
N GLY A 659 16.96 27.54 18.41
CA GLY A 659 17.63 27.32 19.68
C GLY A 659 18.69 26.22 19.61
N ARG A 660 18.40 25.11 18.91
CA ARG A 660 19.37 24.04 18.68
C ARG A 660 20.58 24.48 17.86
N ILE A 661 20.37 25.29 16.82
CA ILE A 661 21.44 25.70 15.89
C ILE A 661 22.31 26.82 16.49
N LEU A 662 21.70 27.81 17.13
CA LEU A 662 22.40 28.99 17.63
C LEU A 662 22.69 28.94 19.14
N GLY A 663 22.28 27.87 19.83
CA GLY A 663 22.48 27.73 21.28
C GLY A 663 21.60 28.64 22.13
N ASP A 664 20.45 29.08 21.60
CA ASP A 664 19.51 29.96 22.31
C ASP A 664 18.54 29.16 23.21
N ALA A 665 18.92 29.03 24.47
CA ALA A 665 18.16 28.30 25.48
C ALA A 665 16.77 28.87 25.76
N GLU A 666 16.57 30.19 25.62
CA GLU A 666 15.25 30.79 25.85
C GLU A 666 14.26 30.39 24.74
N SER A 667 14.70 30.34 23.48
CA SER A 667 13.85 29.86 22.38
C SER A 667 13.44 28.40 22.58
N VAL A 668 14.37 27.52 22.98
CA VAL A 668 14.04 26.12 23.29
C VAL A 668 13.05 26.04 24.46
N ALA A 669 13.27 26.82 25.51
CA ALA A 669 12.39 26.83 26.67
C ALA A 669 10.98 27.39 26.33
N ALA A 670 10.89 28.38 25.44
CA ALA A 670 9.63 28.91 24.96
C ALA A 670 8.86 27.87 24.12
N ALA A 671 9.54 27.18 23.21
CA ALA A 671 8.96 26.10 22.42
C ALA A 671 8.44 24.96 23.31
N LEU A 672 9.23 24.54 24.30
CA LEU A 672 8.83 23.48 25.24
C LEU A 672 7.64 23.89 26.12
N ARG A 673 7.58 25.15 26.57
CA ARG A 673 6.43 25.68 27.32
C ARG A 673 5.17 25.71 26.48
N ALA A 674 5.25 26.21 25.24
CA ALA A 674 4.12 26.23 24.32
C ALA A 674 3.61 24.82 24.02
N PHE A 675 4.52 23.87 23.79
CA PHE A 675 4.16 22.45 23.60
C PHE A 675 3.46 21.86 24.83
N LYS A 676 4.00 22.02 26.04
CA LYS A 676 3.38 21.45 27.26
C LYS A 676 1.99 22.05 27.53
N SER A 677 1.87 23.36 27.40
CA SER A 677 0.60 24.08 27.50
C SER A 677 -0.43 23.57 26.49
N TRP A 678 0.00 23.24 25.27
CA TRP A 678 -0.87 22.68 24.24
C TRP A 678 -1.20 21.19 24.47
N ASP A 679 -0.22 20.36 24.86
CA ASP A 679 -0.42 18.92 25.13
C ASP A 679 -1.49 18.73 26.22
N ASP A 680 -1.46 19.56 27.26
CA ASP A 680 -2.44 19.52 28.35
C ASP A 680 -3.89 19.82 27.89
N LEU A 681 -4.07 20.51 26.77
CA LEU A 681 -5.37 21.00 26.30
C LEU A 681 -5.98 20.18 25.18
N ALA A 682 -5.13 19.76 24.24
CA ALA A 682 -5.56 19.21 22.96
C ALA A 682 -5.24 17.72 22.82
N HIS A 683 -4.37 17.15 23.66
CA HIS A 683 -4.02 15.74 23.55
C HIS A 683 -5.24 14.86 23.84
N ASP A 684 -5.61 14.06 22.85
CA ASP A 684 -6.71 13.12 22.95
C ASP A 684 -6.18 11.80 23.52
N ALA A 685 -6.30 11.64 24.84
CA ALA A 685 -5.84 10.44 25.53
C ALA A 685 -6.67 9.19 25.18
N GLU A 686 -7.89 9.37 24.66
CA GLU A 686 -8.80 8.27 24.34
C GLU A 686 -8.49 7.68 22.96
N ASN A 687 -8.43 8.53 21.93
CA ASN A 687 -8.23 8.07 20.55
C ASN A 687 -6.79 8.23 20.05
N GLY A 688 -5.94 8.96 20.78
CA GLY A 688 -4.61 9.35 20.34
C GLY A 688 -4.61 10.64 19.51
N GLY A 689 -3.41 11.19 19.31
CA GLY A 689 -3.18 12.46 18.60
C GLY A 689 -3.84 13.65 19.30
N TYR A 690 -4.30 14.63 18.51
CA TYR A 690 -4.71 15.93 19.04
C TYR A 690 -6.05 16.40 18.45
N LEU A 691 -6.89 17.03 19.28
CA LEU A 691 -8.12 17.70 18.84
C LEU A 691 -7.82 19.12 18.37
N GLU A 692 -8.57 19.62 17.38
CA GLU A 692 -8.34 20.97 16.83
C GLU A 692 -8.91 22.09 17.70
N THR A 693 -9.85 21.78 18.59
CA THR A 693 -10.51 22.75 19.47
C THR A 693 -9.94 22.70 20.89
N ASP A 694 -9.64 23.86 21.50
CA ASP A 694 -9.25 23.98 22.92
C ASP A 694 -10.41 23.50 23.80
N SER A 695 -10.29 22.27 24.32
CA SER A 695 -11.37 21.55 25.00
C SER A 695 -11.76 22.13 26.39
N ARG A 696 -11.27 23.32 26.76
CA ARG A 696 -11.69 24.00 27.99
C ARG A 696 -13.06 24.68 27.92
N CYS A 697 -13.60 24.96 26.74
CA CYS A 697 -14.92 25.59 26.61
C CYS A 697 -16.07 24.69 27.13
N ASP A 698 -15.89 23.38 27.15
CA ASP A 698 -16.93 22.44 27.58
C ASP A 698 -16.81 21.99 29.06
N ARG A 699 -15.71 22.35 29.76
CA ARG A 699 -15.44 21.84 31.12
C ARG A 699 -15.43 22.89 32.24
N VAL A 700 -15.36 24.19 31.95
CA VAL A 700 -15.44 25.25 32.98
C VAL A 700 -16.26 26.46 32.50
N PRO A 701 -17.56 26.55 32.85
CA PRO A 701 -18.43 27.65 32.45
C PRO A 701 -18.03 29.04 32.99
N GLN A 702 -17.10 29.11 33.96
CA GLN A 702 -16.81 30.32 34.74
C GLN A 702 -15.60 31.15 34.27
N VAL A 703 -14.79 30.69 33.30
CA VAL A 703 -13.60 31.46 32.85
C VAL A 703 -13.89 32.29 31.57
N CYS A 704 -14.95 31.98 30.83
CA CYS A 704 -15.36 32.74 29.64
C CYS A 704 -16.25 33.98 29.95
N THR A 705 -16.42 34.35 31.22
CA THR A 705 -17.25 35.51 31.61
C THR A 705 -16.54 36.85 31.51
N ALA A 706 -15.22 36.89 31.26
CA ALA A 706 -14.48 38.15 31.19
C ALA A 706 -14.49 38.86 29.82
N SER A 707 -14.95 38.23 28.73
CA SER A 707 -15.02 38.87 27.40
C SER A 707 -16.43 39.12 26.87
N ARG A 708 -17.49 38.76 27.61
CA ARG A 708 -18.89 38.98 27.19
C ARG A 708 -19.46 40.36 27.56
N SER A 709 -18.67 41.24 28.18
CA SER A 709 -19.12 42.56 28.62
C SER A 709 -18.29 43.69 28.01
N ALA A 710 -18.41 43.92 26.69
CA ALA A 710 -18.32 45.26 26.10
C ALA A 710 -18.69 45.22 24.60
N VAL A 711 -19.71 45.99 24.24
CA VAL A 711 -20.12 46.37 22.88
C VAL A 711 -20.76 45.26 22.01
N ARG A 712 -22.10 45.25 21.96
CA ARG A 712 -22.86 44.66 20.86
C ARG A 712 -22.52 45.40 19.57
N VAL A 713 -21.70 44.79 18.71
CA VAL A 713 -21.60 45.17 17.30
C VAL A 713 -22.54 44.26 16.50
N PRO A 714 -23.57 44.78 15.82
CA PRO A 714 -24.50 43.95 15.06
C PRO A 714 -23.82 43.45 13.78
N ASN A 715 -23.22 42.26 13.86
CA ASN A 715 -22.87 41.31 12.77
C ASN A 715 -21.82 40.25 13.17
N TRP A 716 -21.58 40.04 14.47
CA TRP A 716 -20.60 39.06 14.95
C TRP A 716 -21.24 37.68 15.20
N GLN A 717 -20.95 36.69 14.35
CA GLN A 717 -21.20 35.26 14.62
C GLN A 717 -19.95 34.63 15.29
N PRO A 718 -20.12 33.62 16.18
CA PRO A 718 -19.03 33.08 17.00
C PRO A 718 -17.98 32.35 16.14
N PRO A 719 -16.67 32.44 16.47
CA PRO A 719 -15.59 31.92 15.64
C PRO A 719 -15.45 30.41 15.76
N THR A 720 -15.65 29.74 14.64
CA THR A 720 -15.38 28.32 14.38
C THR A 720 -13.90 28.17 14.03
N LEU A 721 -13.12 27.63 14.96
CA LEU A 721 -11.70 27.30 14.78
C LEU A 721 -11.54 26.24 13.69
N CYS A 722 -10.64 26.47 12.73
CA CYS A 722 -10.35 25.63 11.56
C CYS A 722 -11.52 25.41 10.58
N MET A 723 -12.41 26.38 10.40
CA MET A 723 -13.19 26.45 9.17
C MET A 723 -12.74 27.64 8.34
N PHE A 724 -12.39 27.39 7.08
CA PHE A 724 -12.38 28.43 6.07
C PHE A 724 -13.83 28.95 5.98
N HIS A 725 -14.12 30.13 6.54
CA HIS A 725 -15.49 30.64 6.58
C HIS A 725 -15.80 31.68 5.49
N ALA A 726 -16.77 31.26 4.68
CA ALA A 726 -17.46 31.85 3.54
C ALA A 726 -17.93 33.32 3.62
N THR A 727 -18.15 33.94 2.45
CA THR A 727 -19.46 34.56 2.08
C THR A 727 -19.68 34.74 0.56
N ARG A 728 -20.72 34.06 0.04
CA ARG A 728 -21.70 34.46 -1.02
C ARG A 728 -21.34 34.45 -2.54
N PRO A 729 -22.37 34.27 -3.41
CA PRO A 729 -22.28 33.46 -4.62
C PRO A 729 -21.87 34.27 -5.84
N ILE A 730 -20.86 33.78 -6.56
CA ILE A 730 -20.61 34.19 -7.95
C ILE A 730 -20.77 32.94 -8.81
N LEU A 731 -21.75 33.04 -9.71
CA LEU A 731 -22.07 32.09 -10.75
C LEU A 731 -20.90 32.01 -11.74
N ASP A 732 -19.94 31.11 -11.52
CA ASP A 732 -19.39 30.30 -12.62
C ASP A 732 -18.67 29.07 -12.06
N SER A 733 -18.76 28.03 -12.85
CA SER A 733 -18.33 26.66 -12.66
C SER A 733 -16.87 26.46 -12.23
N SER A 734 -16.70 25.46 -11.34
CA SER A 734 -15.51 24.62 -11.10
C SER A 734 -14.49 25.05 -10.02
N TRP A 735 -14.26 24.10 -9.09
CA TRP A 735 -13.15 23.96 -8.13
C TRP A 735 -13.29 24.66 -6.76
N VAL A 736 -12.63 24.04 -5.77
CA VAL A 736 -12.46 24.38 -4.33
C VAL A 736 -13.43 23.69 -3.37
N VAL A 737 -13.05 22.49 -2.91
CA VAL A 737 -13.35 22.04 -1.54
C VAL A 737 -12.05 22.20 -0.76
N ARG A 738 -11.86 23.37 -0.14
CA ARG A 738 -10.79 23.61 0.83
C ARG A 738 -11.46 23.88 2.18
N ASP A 739 -11.45 22.85 3.03
CA ASP A 739 -11.74 22.85 4.46
C ASP A 739 -13.07 23.52 4.86
N GLU A 740 -14.17 23.03 4.28
CA GLU A 740 -15.54 23.44 4.63
C GLU A 740 -16.14 22.61 5.78
N VAL A 741 -15.39 21.68 6.39
CA VAL A 741 -15.90 20.74 7.39
C VAL A 741 -15.28 21.02 8.76
N ALA A 742 -16.11 21.35 9.76
CA ALA A 742 -15.71 21.40 11.17
C ALA A 742 -15.32 19.99 11.65
N ALA A 743 -14.06 19.63 11.43
CA ALA A 743 -13.50 18.32 11.75
C ALA A 743 -12.77 18.35 13.10
N PRO A 744 -13.03 17.40 14.01
CA PRO A 744 -12.28 17.30 15.27
C PRO A 744 -10.78 17.05 15.10
N LYS A 745 -10.36 16.46 13.96
CA LYS A 745 -8.97 16.16 13.63
C LYS A 745 -8.72 16.32 12.13
N THR A 746 -7.55 16.86 11.74
CA THR A 746 -7.09 16.90 10.35
C THR A 746 -5.70 16.31 10.16
N LEU A 747 -5.45 15.81 8.96
CA LEU A 747 -4.13 15.37 8.52
C LEU A 747 -3.12 16.51 8.63
N ASN A 748 -3.44 17.67 8.05
CA ASN A 748 -2.57 18.84 7.98
C ASN A 748 -1.99 19.22 9.36
N ILE A 749 -2.86 19.26 10.37
CA ILE A 749 -2.42 19.48 11.75
C ILE A 749 -1.50 18.36 12.25
N HIS A 750 -1.90 17.09 12.12
CA HIS A 750 -1.15 15.98 12.69
C HIS A 750 0.23 15.83 12.03
N LEU A 751 0.35 16.17 10.75
CA LEU A 751 1.61 16.22 10.03
C LEU A 751 2.57 17.24 10.63
N HIS A 752 2.11 18.46 10.92
CA HIS A 752 2.96 19.47 11.55
C HIS A 752 3.19 19.23 13.06
N VAL A 753 2.37 18.40 13.72
CA VAL A 753 2.73 17.86 15.04
C VAL A 753 3.96 16.96 14.91
N VAL A 754 4.01 16.06 13.92
CA VAL A 754 5.20 15.22 13.66
C VAL A 754 6.43 16.08 13.48
N GLU A 755 6.33 17.13 12.66
CA GLU A 755 7.43 18.05 12.38
C GLU A 755 7.89 18.82 13.63
N ALA A 756 6.97 19.49 14.33
CA ALA A 756 7.29 20.30 15.49
C ALA A 756 7.90 19.46 16.64
N LEU A 757 7.36 18.27 16.89
CA LEU A 757 7.87 17.38 17.93
C LEU A 757 9.22 16.77 17.55
N THR A 758 9.48 16.53 16.27
CA THR A 758 10.80 16.08 15.80
C THR A 758 11.86 17.14 16.12
N ALA A 759 11.63 18.39 15.75
CA ALA A 759 12.55 19.50 16.04
C ALA A 759 12.72 19.74 17.55
N LEU A 760 11.62 19.70 18.31
CA LEU A 760 11.65 19.88 19.76
C LEU A 760 12.39 18.74 20.47
N PHE A 761 12.19 17.49 20.03
CA PHE A 761 12.92 16.34 20.57
C PHE A 761 14.41 16.46 20.31
N GLN A 762 14.82 16.81 19.08
CA GLN A 762 16.21 17.06 18.74
C GLN A 762 16.85 18.19 19.55
N ALA A 763 16.08 19.19 19.96
CA ALA A 763 16.57 20.32 20.76
C ALA A 763 16.63 20.04 22.27
N THR A 764 15.80 19.12 22.79
CA THR A 764 15.58 18.97 24.24
C THR A 764 15.91 17.58 24.80
N GLY A 765 15.72 16.52 24.01
CA GLY A 765 15.67 15.15 24.52
C GLY A 765 14.55 14.89 25.55
N ASP A 766 13.53 15.76 25.64
CA ASP A 766 12.48 15.66 26.65
C ASP A 766 11.65 14.37 26.46
N ALA A 767 11.50 13.60 27.54
CA ALA A 767 10.87 12.28 27.49
C ALA A 767 9.37 12.33 27.17
N LEU A 768 8.66 13.41 27.51
CA LEU A 768 7.27 13.58 27.10
C LEU A 768 7.20 13.81 25.60
N VAL A 769 8.06 14.69 25.07
CA VAL A 769 8.16 14.98 23.63
C VAL A 769 8.46 13.70 22.86
N GLN A 770 9.41 12.88 23.32
CA GLN A 770 9.74 11.59 22.70
C GLN A 770 8.53 10.64 22.64
N ARG A 771 7.78 10.51 23.74
CA ARG A 771 6.58 9.64 23.78
C ARG A 771 5.48 10.15 22.85
N ARG A 772 5.25 11.46 22.79
CA ARG A 772 4.27 12.06 21.89
C ARG A 772 4.68 11.95 20.43
N LEU A 773 5.96 12.13 20.13
CA LEU A 773 6.52 11.96 18.79
C LEU A 773 6.33 10.52 18.28
N ALA A 774 6.61 9.52 19.13
CA ALA A 774 6.37 8.13 18.77
C ALA A 774 4.88 7.82 18.55
N ALA A 775 4.02 8.31 19.44
CA ALA A 775 2.58 8.10 19.33
C ALA A 775 1.99 8.76 18.07
N ILE A 776 2.42 9.99 17.72
CA ILE A 776 1.90 10.67 16.54
C ILE A 776 2.37 10.03 15.23
N VAL A 777 3.60 9.49 15.20
CA VAL A 777 4.13 8.71 14.07
C VAL A 777 3.26 7.48 13.82
N GLU A 778 2.89 6.74 14.87
CA GLU A 778 1.98 5.59 14.76
C GLU A 778 0.57 6.02 14.34
N VAL A 779 0.04 7.13 14.89
CA VAL A 779 -1.29 7.64 14.53
C VAL A 779 -1.37 7.99 13.05
N VAL A 780 -0.41 8.77 12.53
CA VAL A 780 -0.45 9.18 11.12
C VAL A 780 -0.32 7.95 10.21
N ALA A 781 0.66 7.08 10.46
CA ALA A 781 0.94 5.95 9.57
C ALA A 781 -0.05 4.77 9.69
N LEU A 782 -0.66 4.55 10.86
CA LEU A 782 -1.49 3.38 11.14
C LEU A 782 -2.98 3.70 11.31
N LYS A 783 -3.35 4.95 11.59
CA LYS A 783 -4.77 5.35 11.73
C LYS A 783 -5.27 6.28 10.63
N MET A 784 -4.44 7.20 10.15
CA MET A 784 -4.85 8.15 9.11
C MET A 784 -4.66 7.59 7.70
N VAL A 785 -3.50 6.97 7.43
CA VAL A 785 -3.31 6.19 6.19
C VAL A 785 -4.21 4.97 6.27
N GLY A 786 -5.25 4.91 5.46
CA GLY A 786 -6.16 3.76 5.44
C GLY A 786 -5.54 2.55 4.74
N ASP A 787 -6.20 1.41 4.84
CA ASP A 787 -5.72 0.16 4.24
C ASP A 787 -5.77 0.18 2.71
N ASP A 788 -6.53 1.12 2.15
CA ASP A 788 -6.52 1.49 0.74
C ASP A 788 -5.34 2.39 0.33
N TYR A 789 -4.46 2.73 1.28
CA TYR A 789 -3.36 3.68 1.16
C TYR A 789 -3.78 5.09 0.78
N TYR A 790 -5.08 5.42 0.89
CA TYR A 790 -5.55 6.80 0.82
C TYR A 790 -5.44 7.48 2.18
N ILE A 791 -5.34 8.79 2.17
CA ILE A 791 -5.39 9.63 3.36
C ILE A 791 -6.29 10.82 3.03
N THR A 792 -7.17 11.18 3.96
CA THR A 792 -8.09 12.32 3.80
C THR A 792 -7.62 13.48 4.66
N GLU A 793 -8.05 14.70 4.33
CA GLU A 793 -7.70 15.87 5.13
C GLU A 793 -8.45 15.91 6.47
N HIS A 794 -9.69 15.41 6.53
CA HIS A 794 -10.58 15.58 7.68
C HIS A 794 -10.99 14.24 8.32
N TYR A 795 -11.06 14.21 9.65
CA TYR A 795 -11.46 13.04 10.43
C TYR A 795 -12.36 13.41 11.61
N HIS A 796 -13.25 12.49 11.96
CA HIS A 796 -13.88 12.46 13.28
C HIS A 796 -12.84 12.18 14.38
N ALA A 797 -13.20 12.39 15.65
CA ALA A 797 -12.29 12.25 16.78
C ALA A 797 -11.69 10.82 16.93
N ASN A 798 -12.37 9.80 16.42
CA ASN A 798 -11.90 8.41 16.42
C ASN A 798 -11.13 8.02 15.13
N TYR A 799 -10.73 8.97 14.30
CA TYR A 799 -10.05 8.76 13.01
C TYR A 799 -10.92 8.12 11.91
N THR A 800 -12.25 8.07 12.04
CA THR A 800 -13.10 7.72 10.89
C THR A 800 -13.18 8.90 9.91
N ARG A 801 -13.05 8.61 8.62
CA ARG A 801 -13.09 9.61 7.53
C ARG A 801 -14.50 10.19 7.36
N PHE A 802 -14.60 11.46 6.96
CA PHE A 802 -15.88 12.03 6.53
C PHE A 802 -16.29 11.47 5.17
N VAL A 803 -17.56 11.08 5.04
CA VAL A 803 -18.16 10.65 3.77
C VAL A 803 -19.19 11.71 3.38
N GLU A 804 -18.96 12.47 2.30
CA GLU A 804 -19.96 13.42 1.80
C GLU A 804 -21.21 12.68 1.32
N GLN A 805 -22.39 13.12 1.79
CA GLN A 805 -23.63 12.86 1.07
C GLN A 805 -23.81 13.93 -0.01
N PRO A 806 -24.15 13.58 -1.25
CA PRO A 806 -24.43 14.58 -2.28
C PRO A 806 -25.58 15.47 -1.81
N SER A 807 -25.34 16.79 -1.79
CA SER A 807 -26.35 17.77 -1.41
C SER A 807 -27.45 17.84 -2.47
N ASP A 808 -28.70 17.73 -2.02
CA ASP A 808 -29.90 17.91 -2.83
C ASP A 808 -30.08 19.39 -3.19
N ASN A 809 -29.33 19.86 -4.19
CA ASN A 809 -29.50 21.20 -4.75
C ASN A 809 -30.67 21.20 -5.75
N SER A 810 -31.89 21.09 -5.23
CA SER A 810 -33.15 21.03 -5.97
C SER A 810 -33.64 22.36 -6.56
N THR A 811 -32.78 23.39 -6.74
CA THR A 811 -33.24 24.72 -7.18
C THR A 811 -32.74 25.20 -8.54
N ASN A 812 -31.94 24.45 -9.31
CA ASN A 812 -31.49 24.90 -10.63
C ASN A 812 -32.16 24.13 -11.79
N LYS A 813 -33.45 24.41 -12.03
CA LYS A 813 -34.14 24.05 -13.28
C LYS A 813 -33.76 25.07 -14.36
N ASN A 814 -32.61 24.89 -15.02
CA ASN A 814 -32.33 25.32 -16.40
C ASN A 814 -30.83 25.25 -16.73
N SER A 815 -30.31 24.06 -17.01
CA SER A 815 -29.18 23.90 -17.93
C SER A 815 -29.21 22.51 -18.56
N SER A 816 -29.19 22.48 -19.90
CA SER A 816 -29.30 21.30 -20.74
C SER A 816 -27.94 20.62 -20.95
N SER A 817 -27.28 20.20 -19.88
CA SER A 817 -26.08 19.37 -19.94
C SER A 817 -26.13 18.31 -18.84
N GLN A 818 -26.72 17.16 -19.16
CA GLN A 818 -26.62 15.95 -18.34
C GLN A 818 -25.20 15.40 -18.46
N LEU A 819 -24.36 15.64 -17.45
CA LEU A 819 -23.15 14.85 -17.21
C LEU A 819 -23.46 13.79 -16.13
N PRO A 820 -22.90 12.57 -16.23
CA PRO A 820 -23.13 11.50 -15.27
C PRO A 820 -22.53 11.88 -13.91
N ILE A 821 -23.36 11.78 -12.86
CA ILE A 821 -22.95 11.95 -11.47
C ILE A 821 -22.12 10.73 -11.08
N ILE A 822 -20.80 10.88 -11.01
CA ILE A 822 -19.87 9.86 -10.54
C ILE A 822 -19.70 10.05 -9.03
N LEU A 823 -19.95 8.99 -8.26
CA LEU A 823 -19.74 8.95 -6.82
C LEU A 823 -18.23 8.92 -6.53
N TYR A 824 -17.65 10.08 -6.20
CA TYR A 824 -16.25 10.19 -5.81
C TYR A 824 -16.09 10.00 -4.29
N GLY A 825 -15.02 9.31 -3.88
CA GLY A 825 -14.56 9.38 -2.49
C GLY A 825 -14.05 10.79 -2.13
N PRO A 826 -13.71 11.06 -0.86
CA PRO A 826 -13.17 12.36 -0.46
C PRO A 826 -11.91 12.73 -1.27
N PRO A 827 -11.70 14.02 -1.58
CA PRO A 827 -10.56 14.47 -2.37
C PRO A 827 -9.23 14.16 -1.68
N VAL A 828 -8.19 13.89 -2.47
CA VAL A 828 -6.81 13.64 -2.02
C VAL A 828 -5.92 14.83 -2.36
N VAL A 829 -4.95 15.13 -1.48
CA VAL A 829 -3.97 16.20 -1.67
C VAL A 829 -2.58 15.58 -1.82
N TYR A 830 -2.18 15.33 -3.07
CA TYR A 830 -0.95 14.57 -3.36
C TYR A 830 0.31 15.16 -2.72
N GLY A 831 0.36 16.49 -2.54
CA GLY A 831 1.45 17.18 -1.84
C GLY A 831 1.56 16.77 -0.37
N HIS A 832 0.44 16.71 0.37
CA HIS A 832 0.46 16.24 1.76
C HIS A 832 0.75 14.74 1.83
N ASP A 833 0.14 13.94 0.95
CA ASP A 833 0.36 12.50 0.93
C ASP A 833 1.86 12.16 0.75
N ILE A 834 2.55 12.83 -0.18
CA ILE A 834 3.98 12.60 -0.38
C ILE A 834 4.85 13.20 0.74
N GLU A 835 4.40 14.28 1.36
CA GLU A 835 5.07 14.89 2.53
C GLU A 835 5.04 13.95 3.75
N VAL A 836 3.92 13.25 3.95
CA VAL A 836 3.76 12.23 5.02
C VAL A 836 4.85 11.16 4.91
N LEU A 837 5.23 10.70 3.71
CA LEU A 837 6.30 9.69 3.56
C LEU A 837 7.59 10.16 4.21
N TRP A 838 8.10 11.33 3.83
CA TRP A 838 9.46 11.72 4.24
C TRP A 838 9.47 12.31 5.66
N LEU A 839 8.45 13.09 6.07
CA LEU A 839 8.39 13.62 7.44
C LEU A 839 8.21 12.52 8.49
N VAL A 840 7.29 11.58 8.26
CA VAL A 840 7.02 10.51 9.24
C VAL A 840 8.19 9.55 9.30
N THR A 841 8.90 9.29 8.20
CA THR A 841 10.08 8.42 8.22
C THR A 841 11.30 9.08 8.87
N GLU A 842 11.48 10.39 8.73
CA GLU A 842 12.48 11.16 9.51
C GLU A 842 12.18 11.13 11.01
N ALA A 843 10.93 11.38 11.40
CA ALA A 843 10.48 11.29 12.78
C ALA A 843 10.67 9.87 13.35
N LEU A 844 10.33 8.85 12.57
CA LEU A 844 10.51 7.44 12.93
C LEU A 844 11.99 7.13 13.18
N ALA A 845 12.90 7.63 12.34
CA ALA A 845 14.34 7.46 12.54
C ALA A 845 14.80 8.08 13.88
N ALA A 846 14.30 9.28 14.20
CA ALA A 846 14.62 9.97 15.46
C ALA A 846 14.20 9.18 16.72
N VAL A 847 13.09 8.42 16.66
CA VAL A 847 12.57 7.66 17.82
C VAL A 847 12.93 6.17 17.82
N THR A 848 13.51 5.64 16.75
CA THR A 848 13.91 4.22 16.62
C THR A 848 15.41 3.99 16.79
N LEU A 849 16.26 4.98 16.53
CA LEU A 849 17.70 4.85 16.66
C LEU A 849 18.14 4.73 18.13
N ARG A 850 18.82 3.62 18.47
CA ARG A 850 19.64 3.53 19.69
C ARG A 850 20.92 4.34 19.46
N LEU A 851 21.15 5.42 20.20
CA LEU A 851 22.50 5.98 20.31
C LEU A 851 23.39 4.93 21.02
N PRO A 852 24.50 4.45 20.40
CA PRO A 852 25.33 3.42 21.01
C PRO A 852 26.15 3.96 22.18
N ALA A 853 26.19 3.18 23.25
CA ALA A 853 27.23 3.24 24.28
C ALA A 853 28.46 2.49 23.78
N ASN A 854 29.63 3.13 23.81
CA ASN A 854 30.86 2.46 24.22
C ASN A 854 31.89 3.49 24.71
N ALA A 855 32.23 3.35 25.99
CA ALA A 855 33.46 3.84 26.57
C ALA A 855 34.52 2.73 26.48
N SER A 856 35.70 3.10 26.04
CA SER A 856 36.99 2.55 26.47
C SER A 856 37.99 3.67 26.20
N SER A 857 38.81 4.19 27.11
CA SER A 857 39.20 3.84 28.47
C SER A 857 40.18 4.95 28.89
N GLY A 858 40.18 5.40 30.15
CA GLY A 858 41.36 6.06 30.71
C GLY A 858 41.13 7.24 31.66
N ALA A 859 41.20 6.91 32.95
CA ALA A 859 41.66 7.74 34.07
C ALA A 859 40.87 8.98 34.51
N MET A 860 40.41 8.90 35.76
CA MET A 860 39.86 9.97 36.60
C MET A 860 40.82 11.16 36.81
N ALA A 861 40.27 12.37 36.84
CA ALA A 861 40.61 13.40 37.84
C ALA A 861 39.48 14.45 37.92
N GLN A 862 39.00 14.70 39.15
CA GLN A 862 38.07 15.78 39.50
C GLN A 862 38.82 17.12 39.78
N PRO A 863 38.12 18.26 39.91
CA PRO A 863 38.54 19.53 39.33
C PRO A 863 39.29 20.47 40.28
N ALA A 864 40.12 21.35 39.71
CA ALA A 864 40.64 22.53 40.38
C ALA A 864 40.32 23.80 39.57
N ALA A 865 40.20 24.90 40.31
CA ALA A 865 39.50 26.13 39.98
C ALA A 865 40.16 27.04 38.91
N ALA A 866 39.29 27.87 38.32
CA ALA A 866 39.45 29.16 37.65
C ALA A 866 40.86 29.76 37.43
N THR A 867 41.13 30.20 36.20
CA THR A 867 41.58 31.57 35.85
C THR A 867 41.44 31.83 34.34
N ALA A 868 41.17 33.08 33.97
CA ALA A 868 41.04 33.60 32.61
C ALA A 868 42.36 33.58 31.82
N ASP A 869 42.31 33.42 30.48
CA ASP A 869 42.77 34.42 29.50
C ASP A 869 42.46 34.02 28.04
N ALA A 870 42.56 34.99 27.13
CA ALA A 870 42.07 34.98 25.76
C ALA A 870 42.97 34.32 24.68
N THR A 871 42.33 34.05 23.53
CA THR A 871 42.83 33.91 22.14
C THR A 871 43.11 32.53 21.52
N THR A 872 42.62 32.41 20.28
CA THR A 872 42.92 31.49 19.16
C THR A 872 41.99 30.28 18.91
N GLY A 873 41.34 30.35 17.73
CA GLY A 873 41.02 29.28 16.77
C GLY A 873 40.64 27.88 17.24
N GLY A 874 39.35 27.53 17.04
CA GLY A 874 38.85 26.16 17.03
C GLY A 874 37.34 26.15 16.83
N GLY A 875 36.86 25.52 15.76
CA GLY A 875 35.42 25.48 15.41
C GLY A 875 34.56 24.75 16.46
N PRO A 876 33.24 24.99 16.52
CA PRO A 876 32.40 24.32 17.50
C PRO A 876 32.01 22.94 16.97
N ALA A 877 32.82 21.93 17.32
CA ALA A 877 32.36 20.57 17.50
C ALA A 877 32.01 20.35 18.99
N ALA A 878 30.82 19.78 19.22
CA ALA A 878 30.32 19.13 20.44
C ALA A 878 30.09 19.95 21.72
N VAL A 879 28.80 20.17 22.07
CA VAL A 879 28.24 20.23 23.45
C VAL A 879 26.73 19.95 23.29
N TRP A 880 26.02 18.96 23.87
CA TRP A 880 26.02 18.37 25.20
C TRP A 880 25.70 16.87 25.14
N ALA A 881 26.49 16.05 25.84
CA ALA A 881 26.10 14.72 26.28
C ALA A 881 25.77 14.79 27.78
N GLY A 882 24.53 14.45 28.14
CA GLY A 882 24.05 14.27 29.51
C GLY A 882 23.12 13.06 29.60
N PRO A 883 23.07 12.33 30.72
CA PRO A 883 22.70 10.91 30.72
C PRO A 883 21.20 10.68 30.96
N ALA A 884 20.63 9.67 30.30
CA ALA A 884 19.85 8.57 30.91
C ALA A 884 18.79 7.97 29.97
N ALA A 885 18.76 6.65 29.96
CA ALA A 885 17.65 5.76 29.61
C ALA A 885 17.21 5.66 28.13
N VAL A 886 17.73 4.64 27.46
CA VAL A 886 17.25 4.12 26.18
C VAL A 886 15.87 3.50 26.38
N TRP A 887 14.83 4.15 25.85
CA TRP A 887 13.54 3.52 25.57
C TRP A 887 13.27 3.69 24.07
N ALA A 888 13.39 2.60 23.30
CA ALA A 888 12.79 2.57 21.99
C ALA A 888 11.27 2.56 22.20
N THR A 889 10.59 3.63 21.81
CA THR A 889 9.14 3.79 22.00
C THR A 889 8.34 3.16 20.86
N VAL A 890 8.91 3.10 19.65
CA VAL A 890 8.34 2.36 18.50
C VAL A 890 9.09 1.04 18.34
N SER A 891 8.35 -0.08 18.28
CA SER A 891 8.98 -1.39 18.10
C SER A 891 9.63 -1.52 16.71
N PRO A 892 10.71 -2.32 16.54
CA PRO A 892 11.28 -2.58 15.22
C PRO A 892 10.25 -3.12 14.21
N ALA A 893 9.30 -3.95 14.67
CA ALA A 893 8.21 -4.46 13.84
C ALA A 893 7.26 -3.34 13.38
N SER A 894 6.83 -2.47 14.30
CA SER A 894 6.03 -1.28 13.99
C SER A 894 6.77 -0.37 13.01
N ALA A 895 8.08 -0.18 13.18
CA ALA A 895 8.89 0.65 12.30
C ALA A 895 8.99 0.08 10.86
N VAL A 896 9.06 -1.24 10.71
CA VAL A 896 9.00 -1.90 9.39
C VAL A 896 7.62 -1.72 8.77
N LEU A 897 6.55 -1.97 9.52
CA LEU A 897 5.17 -1.80 9.06
C LEU A 897 4.89 -0.37 8.60
N ILE A 898 5.24 0.63 9.43
CA ILE A 898 5.09 2.05 9.11
C ILE A 898 5.81 2.38 7.81
N ARG A 899 7.07 1.98 7.65
CA ARG A 899 7.82 2.23 6.41
C ARG A 899 7.14 1.59 5.19
N SER A 900 6.70 0.34 5.29
CA SER A 900 6.03 -0.34 4.18
C SER A 900 4.72 0.35 3.76
N ARG A 901 3.88 0.77 4.73
CA ARG A 901 2.62 1.49 4.44
C ARG A 901 2.87 2.84 3.79
N LEU A 902 3.86 3.58 4.29
CA LEU A 902 4.21 4.89 3.74
C LEU A 902 4.80 4.80 2.33
N VAL A 903 5.61 3.77 2.05
CA VAL A 903 6.11 3.49 0.69
C VAL A 903 4.95 3.15 -0.25
N ALA A 904 4.04 2.26 0.14
CA ALA A 904 2.89 1.88 -0.68
C ALA A 904 1.97 3.09 -0.99
N MET A 905 1.73 3.94 0.01
CA MET A 905 1.02 5.22 -0.17
C MET A 905 1.75 6.14 -1.14
N ALA A 906 3.06 6.33 -0.99
CA ALA A 906 3.83 7.19 -1.88
C ALA A 906 3.87 6.66 -3.32
N GLU A 907 4.02 5.35 -3.54
CA GLU A 907 3.92 4.76 -4.87
C GLU A 907 2.54 4.99 -5.50
N ARG A 908 1.46 5.00 -4.70
CA ARG A 908 0.11 5.40 -5.16
C ARG A 908 0.08 6.86 -5.58
N VAL A 909 0.66 7.76 -4.79
CA VAL A 909 0.79 9.19 -5.16
C VAL A 909 1.54 9.35 -6.48
N ILE A 910 2.63 8.60 -6.70
CA ILE A 910 3.37 8.67 -7.96
C ILE A 910 2.53 8.16 -9.14
N ARG A 911 1.80 7.04 -8.97
CA ARG A 911 0.94 6.51 -10.04
C ARG A 911 -0.20 7.45 -10.41
N GLU A 912 -0.77 8.15 -9.43
CA GLU A 912 -2.00 8.94 -9.63
C GLU A 912 -1.76 10.43 -9.81
N GLY A 913 -0.70 10.98 -9.23
CA GLY A 913 -0.48 12.42 -9.14
C GLY A 913 0.77 12.92 -9.85
N PHE A 914 1.75 12.06 -10.11
CA PHE A 914 3.03 12.47 -10.68
C PHE A 914 3.11 12.21 -12.18
N ASP A 915 3.52 13.22 -12.94
CA ASP A 915 3.75 13.13 -14.37
C ASP A 915 5.26 12.97 -14.64
N PRO A 916 5.71 11.77 -15.01
CA PRO A 916 7.14 11.49 -15.15
C PRO A 916 7.79 12.15 -16.38
N THR A 917 6.98 12.61 -17.35
CA THR A 917 7.50 13.23 -18.58
C THR A 917 7.85 14.70 -18.36
N ASN A 918 7.02 15.44 -17.62
CA ASN A 918 7.30 16.85 -17.32
C ASN A 918 7.88 17.07 -15.91
N GLY A 919 7.77 16.10 -14.99
CA GLY A 919 8.26 16.21 -13.60
C GLY A 919 7.29 16.91 -12.63
N MET A 920 6.02 17.04 -12.99
CA MET A 920 5.01 17.76 -12.21
C MET A 920 4.23 16.82 -11.28
N LEU A 921 4.05 17.21 -10.02
CA LEU A 921 3.05 16.64 -9.12
C LEU A 921 1.74 17.47 -9.17
N ALA A 922 0.61 16.82 -9.40
CA ALA A 922 -0.71 17.44 -9.33
C ALA A 922 -1.02 17.93 -7.90
N GLY A 923 -1.79 19.02 -7.76
CA GLY A 923 -2.13 19.58 -6.44
C GLY A 923 -3.11 18.71 -5.65
N SER A 924 -4.23 18.34 -6.26
CA SER A 924 -5.25 17.47 -5.65
C SER A 924 -5.93 16.59 -6.71
N GLY A 925 -6.67 15.57 -6.27
CA GLY A 925 -7.39 14.67 -7.16
C GLY A 925 -8.47 13.88 -6.44
N TYR A 926 -9.03 12.90 -7.13
CA TYR A 926 -9.94 11.90 -6.57
C TYR A 926 -9.35 10.51 -6.75
N PRO A 927 -9.64 9.58 -5.83
CA PRO A 927 -9.21 8.19 -5.92
C PRO A 927 -9.41 7.58 -7.32
N GLY A 928 -8.35 7.02 -7.91
CA GLY A 928 -8.40 6.27 -9.16
C GLY A 928 -8.57 7.07 -10.46
N GLN A 929 -8.53 8.41 -10.43
CA GLN A 929 -8.72 9.24 -11.65
C GLN A 929 -7.43 9.63 -12.38
N GLY A 930 -6.27 9.27 -11.82
CA GLY A 930 -4.97 9.67 -12.34
C GLY A 930 -4.77 11.20 -12.35
N PRO A 931 -3.70 11.70 -12.99
CA PRO A 931 -3.30 13.10 -12.86
C PRO A 931 -4.19 14.06 -13.68
N SER A 932 -5.27 13.58 -14.30
CA SER A 932 -6.03 14.28 -15.35
C SER A 932 -6.87 15.47 -14.85
N LEU A 933 -7.08 15.60 -13.55
CA LEU A 933 -8.01 16.59 -12.99
C LEU A 933 -7.38 17.94 -12.61
N SER A 934 -6.17 17.95 -12.02
CA SER A 934 -5.55 19.21 -11.60
C SER A 934 -4.83 19.89 -12.76
N ARG A 935 -5.39 21.02 -13.21
CA ARG A 935 -4.77 21.86 -14.25
C ARG A 935 -3.63 22.73 -13.73
N ASN A 936 -3.53 22.90 -12.42
CA ASN A 936 -2.54 23.76 -11.77
C ASN A 936 -1.61 22.94 -10.88
N ALA A 937 -0.35 23.36 -10.84
CA ALA A 937 0.67 22.89 -9.92
C ALA A 937 0.97 23.98 -8.89
N GLU A 938 1.14 23.59 -7.63
CA GLU A 938 1.46 24.50 -6.53
C GLU A 938 2.93 24.32 -6.09
N TRP A 939 3.59 25.43 -5.76
CA TRP A 939 5.03 25.48 -5.49
C TRP A 939 5.46 24.58 -4.33
N TRP A 940 4.68 24.53 -3.26
CA TRP A 940 4.99 23.75 -2.06
C TRP A 940 4.89 22.25 -2.35
N ALA A 941 3.84 21.82 -3.06
CA ALA A 941 3.66 20.41 -3.43
C ALA A 941 4.81 19.91 -4.31
N GLN A 942 5.35 20.75 -5.21
CA GLN A 942 6.52 20.39 -6.00
C GLN A 942 7.78 20.24 -5.14
N ALA A 943 7.96 21.13 -4.15
CA ALA A 943 9.08 21.07 -3.21
C ALA A 943 9.04 19.76 -2.40
N GLU A 944 7.86 19.36 -1.91
CA GLU A 944 7.68 18.11 -1.17
C GLU A 944 7.84 16.87 -2.04
N ALA A 945 7.39 16.93 -3.31
CA ALA A 945 7.56 15.83 -4.27
C ALA A 945 9.03 15.45 -4.44
N VAL A 946 9.93 16.45 -4.54
CA VAL A 946 11.38 16.22 -4.67
C VAL A 946 11.92 15.41 -3.48
N LEU A 947 11.60 15.82 -2.26
CA LEU A 947 12.07 15.12 -1.05
C LEU A 947 11.42 13.73 -0.92
N GLY A 948 10.12 13.63 -1.19
CA GLY A 948 9.39 12.38 -1.20
C GLY A 948 9.95 11.36 -2.20
N LEU A 949 10.27 11.79 -3.41
CA LEU A 949 10.86 10.94 -4.46
C LEU A 949 12.25 10.44 -4.07
N VAL A 950 13.11 11.27 -3.46
CA VAL A 950 14.40 10.80 -2.94
C VAL A 950 14.19 9.75 -1.85
N ARG A 951 13.27 9.99 -0.93
CA ARG A 951 12.97 9.04 0.15
C ARG A 951 12.40 7.73 -0.38
N LEU A 952 11.55 7.80 -1.40
CA LEU A 952 10.97 6.66 -2.07
C LEU A 952 12.06 5.86 -2.80
N ALA A 953 12.97 6.53 -3.49
CA ALA A 953 14.15 5.91 -4.08
C ALA A 953 14.95 5.16 -3.00
N GLN A 954 15.28 5.83 -1.89
CA GLN A 954 16.09 5.24 -0.81
C GLN A 954 15.49 3.97 -0.22
N TYR A 955 14.16 3.94 -0.01
CA TYR A 955 13.51 2.77 0.58
C TYR A 955 13.22 1.64 -0.40
N THR A 956 13.05 1.95 -1.69
CA THR A 956 12.73 0.94 -2.72
C THR A 956 13.96 0.41 -3.46
N GLY A 957 15.07 1.15 -3.47
CA GLY A 957 16.23 0.87 -4.32
C GLY A 957 15.96 1.09 -5.82
N ASN A 958 14.82 1.68 -6.19
CA ASN A 958 14.46 1.90 -7.59
C ASN A 958 15.04 3.23 -8.13
N ALA A 959 16.01 3.12 -9.04
CA ALA A 959 16.72 4.24 -9.64
C ALA A 959 15.83 5.17 -10.50
N THR A 960 14.66 4.68 -10.95
CA THR A 960 13.69 5.49 -11.69
C THR A 960 13.22 6.69 -10.88
N TYR A 961 13.05 6.55 -9.56
CA TYR A 961 12.66 7.67 -8.72
C TYR A 961 13.72 8.77 -8.67
N LEU A 962 15.02 8.44 -8.77
CA LEU A 962 16.07 9.46 -8.91
C LEU A 962 15.96 10.22 -10.24
N SER A 963 15.59 9.52 -11.32
CA SER A 963 15.29 10.19 -12.59
C SER A 963 14.05 11.09 -12.49
N TYR A 964 13.05 10.71 -11.70
CA TYR A 964 11.89 11.56 -11.42
C TYR A 964 12.25 12.79 -10.59
N VAL A 965 13.19 12.68 -9.63
CA VAL A 965 13.76 13.84 -8.93
C VAL A 965 14.39 14.80 -9.94
N SER A 966 15.19 14.28 -10.88
CA SER A 966 15.79 15.09 -11.94
C SER A 966 14.75 15.82 -12.81
N SER A 967 13.68 15.13 -13.22
CA SER A 967 12.56 15.73 -13.95
C SER A 967 11.86 16.82 -13.13
N ALA A 968 11.60 16.57 -11.84
CA ALA A 968 10.98 17.55 -10.95
C ALA A 968 11.83 18.80 -10.76
N LEU A 969 13.16 18.65 -10.59
CA LEU A 969 14.08 19.79 -10.53
C LEU A 969 14.07 20.61 -11.82
N THR A 970 14.04 19.95 -12.99
CA THR A 970 13.90 20.63 -14.28
C THR A 970 12.58 21.38 -14.39
N TYR A 971 11.48 20.78 -13.92
CA TYR A 971 10.16 21.42 -13.93
C TYR A 971 10.14 22.68 -13.06
N ILE A 972 10.67 22.58 -11.84
CA ILE A 972 10.77 23.68 -10.89
C ILE A 972 11.63 24.82 -11.45
N ASP A 973 12.83 24.52 -11.96
CA ASP A 973 13.72 25.55 -12.54
C ASP A 973 13.10 26.24 -13.76
N ARG A 974 12.32 25.49 -14.55
CA ARG A 974 11.69 26.01 -15.77
C ARG A 974 10.48 26.90 -15.49
N TYR A 975 9.61 26.50 -14.57
CA TYR A 975 8.28 27.12 -14.44
C TYR A 975 8.05 27.84 -13.12
N PHE A 976 8.62 27.36 -12.01
CA PHE A 976 8.38 27.98 -10.70
C PHE A 976 9.39 29.07 -10.39
N ARG A 977 10.67 28.85 -10.69
CA ARG A 977 11.75 29.79 -10.39
C ARG A 977 11.58 31.09 -11.19
N ASP A 978 11.41 32.21 -10.49
CA ASP A 978 11.39 33.54 -11.11
C ASP A 978 12.81 34.06 -11.23
N LYS A 979 13.46 33.77 -12.35
CA LYS A 979 14.85 34.16 -12.62
C LYS A 979 15.04 35.68 -12.74
N GLU A 980 13.96 36.46 -12.83
CA GLU A 980 14.01 37.92 -12.94
C GLU A 980 14.04 38.60 -11.56
N TYR A 981 13.19 38.17 -10.63
CA TYR A 981 13.05 38.81 -9.32
C TYR A 981 13.42 37.93 -8.13
N GLY A 982 13.73 36.64 -8.34
CA GLY A 982 14.02 35.68 -7.29
C GLY A 982 12.76 35.08 -6.65
N GLU A 983 12.98 34.03 -5.84
CA GLU A 983 11.92 33.16 -5.30
C GLU A 983 11.04 32.49 -6.37
N TRP A 984 10.09 31.66 -5.95
CA TRP A 984 9.20 30.91 -6.81
C TRP A 984 7.84 31.60 -6.96
N PHE A 985 7.19 31.38 -8.11
CA PHE A 985 5.77 31.70 -8.31
C PHE A 985 4.88 30.86 -7.42
N TRP A 986 3.65 31.32 -7.21
CA TRP A 986 2.69 30.61 -6.38
C TRP A 986 2.17 29.35 -7.09
N SER A 987 1.66 29.48 -8.30
CA SER A 987 1.12 28.36 -9.05
C SER A 987 1.31 28.56 -10.53
N VAL A 988 1.44 27.45 -11.24
CA VAL A 988 1.60 27.44 -12.70
C VAL A 988 0.63 26.46 -13.33
N HIS A 989 0.15 26.80 -14.52
CA HIS A 989 -0.67 25.90 -15.31
C HIS A 989 0.17 24.75 -15.88
N ARG A 990 -0.33 23.53 -15.78
CA ARG A 990 0.37 22.28 -16.11
C ARG A 990 0.94 22.25 -17.52
N GLU A 991 0.15 22.65 -18.52
CA GLU A 991 0.48 22.40 -19.94
C GLU A 991 1.45 23.43 -20.52
N ASN A 992 1.37 24.69 -20.07
CA ASN A 992 2.07 25.81 -20.70
C ASN A 992 2.95 26.59 -19.71
N GLY A 993 2.90 26.27 -18.41
CA GLY A 993 3.70 26.91 -17.38
C GLY A 993 3.31 28.36 -17.08
N THR A 994 2.14 28.80 -17.55
CA THR A 994 1.66 30.17 -17.27
C THR A 994 1.38 30.33 -15.78
N VAL A 995 1.81 31.46 -15.21
CA VAL A 995 1.52 31.79 -13.81
C VAL A 995 0.01 31.98 -13.65
N VAL A 996 -0.57 31.34 -12.64
CA VAL A 996 -2.01 31.39 -12.36
C VAL A 996 -2.27 31.89 -10.95
N ASP A 997 -3.32 32.70 -10.82
CA ASP A 997 -3.78 33.19 -9.52
C ASP A 997 -4.32 32.06 -8.66
N THR A 998 -4.24 32.24 -7.35
CA THR A 998 -4.72 31.25 -6.39
C THR A 998 -5.87 31.79 -5.56
N PHE A 999 -6.90 30.96 -5.45
CA PHE A 999 -8.13 31.24 -4.77
C PHE A 999 -8.15 30.52 -3.42
N PHE A 1000 -8.42 31.26 -2.36
CA PHE A 1000 -8.63 30.72 -1.02
C PHE A 1000 -10.10 30.76 -0.65
N SER A 1001 -10.53 29.84 0.21
CA SER A 1001 -11.93 29.76 0.68
C SER A 1001 -12.31 30.87 1.66
N ASP A 1002 -11.38 31.76 2.04
CA ASP A 1002 -11.69 33.06 2.67
C ASP A 1002 -12.12 34.13 1.64
N GLY A 1003 -12.24 33.76 0.36
CA GLY A 1003 -12.64 34.62 -0.74
C GLY A 1003 -11.53 35.54 -1.26
N LYS A 1004 -10.30 35.44 -0.74
CA LYS A 1004 -9.17 36.22 -1.23
C LYS A 1004 -8.53 35.54 -2.44
N VAL A 1005 -8.33 36.34 -3.48
CA VAL A 1005 -7.52 35.99 -4.64
C VAL A 1005 -6.13 36.55 -4.40
N TYR A 1006 -5.13 35.68 -4.38
CA TYR A 1006 -3.74 36.11 -4.43
C TYR A 1006 -3.27 36.00 -5.87
N GLU A 1007 -2.76 37.11 -6.40
CA GLU A 1007 -2.13 37.10 -7.72
C GLU A 1007 -1.02 36.04 -7.73
N GLY A 1008 -0.95 35.21 -8.77
CA GLY A 1008 0.00 34.09 -8.85
C GLY A 1008 1.47 34.55 -8.81
N THR A 1009 1.69 35.83 -9.06
CA THR A 1009 2.96 36.55 -9.00
C THR A 1009 3.34 37.01 -7.58
N THR A 1010 2.42 36.94 -6.61
CA THR A 1010 2.65 37.28 -5.20
C THR A 1010 3.73 36.38 -4.61
N LYS A 1011 4.74 36.98 -3.98
CA LYS A 1011 5.91 36.25 -3.45
C LYS A 1011 5.85 35.99 -1.97
N GLY A 1012 5.21 36.89 -1.21
CA GLY A 1012 5.01 36.74 0.23
C GLY A 1012 3.55 36.88 0.61
N SER A 1013 3.09 36.03 1.52
CA SER A 1013 1.77 36.12 2.14
C SER A 1013 1.80 35.42 3.51
N PRO A 1014 0.73 35.52 4.33
CA PRO A 1014 0.62 34.74 5.56
C PRO A 1014 0.88 33.23 5.41
N TRP A 1015 0.72 32.69 4.19
CA TRP A 1015 0.85 31.28 3.86
C TRP A 1015 2.09 30.95 2.99
N LYS A 1016 2.71 31.94 2.33
CA LYS A 1016 3.93 31.76 1.53
C LYS A 1016 5.12 32.48 2.15
N ALA A 1017 6.12 31.68 2.47
CA ALA A 1017 7.38 32.05 3.09
C ALA A 1017 8.53 31.27 2.44
N SER A 1018 9.77 31.58 2.83
CA SER A 1018 11.01 30.94 2.35
C SER A 1018 11.15 29.45 2.71
N TYR A 1019 10.18 28.87 3.40
CA TYR A 1019 10.32 27.59 4.07
C TYR A 1019 10.24 26.39 3.14
N HIS A 1020 9.18 26.15 2.35
CA HIS A 1020 9.09 24.92 1.55
C HIS A 1020 10.16 24.85 0.45
N SER A 1021 10.33 25.94 -0.32
CA SER A 1021 11.35 26.03 -1.36
C SER A 1021 12.76 25.96 -0.75
N GLY A 1022 13.02 26.71 0.32
CA GLY A 1022 14.29 26.66 1.03
C GLY A 1022 14.58 25.31 1.69
N ARG A 1023 13.57 24.66 2.28
CA ARG A 1023 13.67 23.34 2.91
C ARG A 1023 13.99 22.27 1.89
N MET A 1024 13.34 22.27 0.73
CA MET A 1024 13.67 21.35 -0.34
C MET A 1024 15.15 21.46 -0.70
N VAL A 1025 15.63 22.67 -0.99
CA VAL A 1025 17.02 22.88 -1.43
C VAL A 1025 18.02 22.48 -0.34
N LEU A 1026 17.85 22.98 0.89
CA LEU A 1026 18.74 22.69 2.01
C LEU A 1026 18.77 21.20 2.37
N THR A 1027 17.60 20.54 2.39
CA THR A 1027 17.48 19.12 2.74
C THR A 1027 18.03 18.24 1.63
N LEU A 1028 17.72 18.52 0.37
CA LEU A 1028 18.25 17.76 -0.76
C LEU A 1028 19.77 17.83 -0.82
N GLN A 1029 20.36 19.03 -0.65
CA GLN A 1029 21.81 19.17 -0.53
C GLN A 1029 22.38 18.37 0.65
N ALA A 1030 21.62 18.20 1.75
CA ALA A 1030 22.05 17.41 2.91
C ALA A 1030 22.03 15.91 2.64
N TRP A 1031 21.05 15.44 1.85
CA TRP A 1031 20.88 14.02 1.58
C TRP A 1031 21.77 13.52 0.43
N LEU A 1032 22.16 14.41 -0.48
CA LEU A 1032 23.09 14.09 -1.57
C LEU A 1032 24.54 14.05 -1.12
N ALA A 1033 24.91 14.87 -0.13
CA ALA A 1033 26.23 14.87 0.52
C ALA A 1033 26.35 13.72 1.51
#